data_AF-A0A1J5IPN3-F1
#
_entry.id   AF-A0A1J5IPN3-F1
#
_cell.length_a   1.000
_cell.length_b   1.000
_cell.length_c   1.000
_cell.angle_alpha   90.00
_cell.angle_beta   90.00
_cell.angle_gamma   90.00
#
_symmetry.space_group_name_H-M   'P 1'
#
loop_
_entity.id
_entity.type
_entity.pdbx_description
1 polymer ?
#
loop_
_entity_poly.entity_id
_entity_poly.type
_entity_poly.pdbx_seq_one_letter_code
_entity_poly.pdbx_strand_id
1 'polypeptide(L)'
;MPVLLLGMYWGHFLHTHESRPARYRQAFVLGLVFAGIATISTLVCRVTPIAILDPANRWPPSIGFISIGLGFSFGMHLIFSLAPQPRWSKWFWQLLAYFGLDAFDLFTVHIVLLYFYRFIWGRLYADTLTVVLFTLALFVLSVLTSSLHMNNSASLFKKGPFALEPPGRRRFKKRYLLGTAAFISVIFWNLNHDLNIVTYGETIGRDEVIGQSLRQLPIITSTHILEGVFRWYEESYISMLQLSVINEQGWVSLKDGDTLTFRIDHQALVLSGESDADGSDLTLVYYGTDDYESVPYQILDPDTNHTDIMFTLKRRIAPEMADNRYFLYWGTIAPPVHDVPDAAAGSAEGYRIDPGERHSSLLVATLDRTWQLVSLPAGVQKLPLTLTVRVTDPSLVTDAAGAVVTLWYRVEGTDLAGPMIATGDSVYTVEVPADALETGSYSVSAYLFAGERQIQSRSVPFFVSEPVLVAWTMDWEGWDVSDGILRSIENQVNRHDNIPITHFFSPRVFLESVMPPERAEYLVTKVSTWAQKYRHEIQLHLHMQFDMVEAAGVTPRTEPRWGYKSGEGYDVPTTAYTAEEFTKIVQWGEHQFIANGLPSPVGYRAGGWFADESTLSVLDSLGFLYDSSGREQKMWGGSATSPWNLGSTTQPYHPSTADQNKSGPSALGLLEIPNNGADAYGYSGEQMVERFNANFSGEPLTGKKVVTFISHPEWQRTDEPKMDEVLGITDEHLYSAGQGPVIYVTLGQVYALWK
;
A
#
# COMPACT_ATOMS: atom_id res chain seq x y z
N MET A 1 19.83 -58.03 -11.34
CA MET A 1 19.76 -59.49 -11.10
C MET A 1 19.99 -60.30 -12.39
N PRO A 2 19.29 -60.07 -13.52
CA PRO A 2 19.45 -60.86 -14.75
C PRO A 2 20.87 -60.82 -15.35
N VAL A 3 21.47 -59.62 -15.44
CA VAL A 3 22.84 -59.42 -15.96
C VAL A 3 23.88 -60.19 -15.16
N LEU A 4 23.72 -60.24 -13.84
CA LEU A 4 24.67 -60.88 -12.94
C LEU A 4 24.53 -62.41 -12.99
N LEU A 5 23.29 -62.92 -13.05
CA LEU A 5 23.01 -64.35 -13.25
C LEU A 5 23.47 -64.84 -14.64
N LEU A 6 23.23 -64.05 -15.69
CA LEU A 6 23.75 -64.33 -17.04
C LEU A 6 25.28 -64.26 -17.07
N GLY A 7 25.89 -63.26 -16.43
CA GLY A 7 27.34 -63.14 -16.31
C GLY A 7 27.96 -64.32 -15.57
N MET A 8 27.34 -64.79 -14.48
CA MET A 8 27.75 -65.99 -13.75
C MET A 8 27.58 -67.28 -14.58
N TYR A 9 26.45 -67.43 -15.27
CA TYR A 9 26.18 -68.57 -16.15
C TYR A 9 27.18 -68.64 -17.30
N TRP A 10 27.42 -67.52 -17.99
CA TRP A 10 28.37 -67.44 -19.10
C TRP A 10 29.82 -67.52 -18.65
N GLY A 11 30.18 -66.93 -17.51
CA GLY A 11 31.50 -67.09 -16.91
C GLY A 11 31.81 -68.55 -16.59
N HIS A 12 30.83 -69.29 -16.07
CA HIS A 12 30.95 -70.74 -15.85
C HIS A 12 31.01 -71.54 -17.17
N PHE A 13 30.17 -71.20 -18.15
CA PHE A 13 30.16 -71.82 -19.48
C PHE A 13 31.52 -71.68 -20.17
N LEU A 14 32.12 -70.49 -20.15
CA LEU A 14 33.46 -70.23 -20.69
C LEU A 14 34.56 -70.94 -19.89
N HIS A 15 34.39 -71.16 -18.59
CA HIS A 15 35.38 -71.87 -17.78
C HIS A 15 35.39 -73.39 -18.04
N THR A 16 34.26 -73.98 -18.46
CA THR A 16 34.06 -75.44 -18.57
C THR A 16 34.31 -76.03 -19.97
N HIS A 17 34.50 -75.22 -21.02
CA HIS A 17 34.78 -75.70 -22.37
C HIS A 17 36.25 -76.13 -22.60
N GLU A 18 36.45 -77.29 -23.26
CA GLU A 18 37.73 -78.03 -23.25
C GLU A 18 38.86 -77.47 -24.15
N SER A 19 38.63 -76.47 -25.01
CA SER A 19 39.72 -75.83 -25.78
C SER A 19 39.76 -74.31 -25.63
N ARG A 20 40.94 -73.77 -25.25
CA ARG A 20 41.21 -72.32 -25.12
C ARG A 20 40.83 -71.50 -26.36
N PRO A 21 41.13 -71.92 -27.60
CA PRO A 21 40.79 -71.15 -28.80
C PRO A 21 39.27 -70.98 -29.01
N ALA A 22 38.49 -72.01 -28.67
CA ALA A 22 37.03 -71.96 -28.82
C ALA A 22 36.37 -70.95 -27.87
N ARG A 23 36.87 -70.85 -26.63
CA ARG A 23 36.38 -69.88 -25.63
C ARG A 23 36.60 -68.43 -26.07
N TYR A 24 37.79 -68.12 -26.60
CA TYR A 24 38.11 -66.76 -27.06
C TYR A 24 37.26 -66.35 -28.24
N ARG A 25 37.06 -67.27 -29.18
CA ARG A 25 36.18 -67.04 -30.32
C ARG A 25 34.74 -66.78 -29.84
N GLN A 26 34.23 -67.55 -28.89
CA GLN A 26 32.87 -67.37 -28.37
C GLN A 26 32.71 -66.07 -27.57
N ALA A 27 33.65 -65.74 -26.68
CA ALA A 27 33.62 -64.50 -25.91
C ALA A 27 33.70 -63.26 -26.82
N PHE A 28 34.54 -63.31 -27.86
CA PHE A 28 34.64 -62.24 -28.85
C PHE A 28 33.34 -62.08 -29.66
N VAL A 29 32.76 -63.19 -30.15
CA VAL A 29 31.49 -63.16 -30.89
C VAL A 29 30.35 -62.62 -30.03
N LEU A 30 30.22 -63.07 -28.78
CA LEU A 30 29.18 -62.59 -27.86
C LEU A 30 29.39 -61.12 -27.49
N GLY A 31 30.63 -60.70 -27.25
CA GLY A 31 30.98 -59.30 -27.04
C GLY A 31 30.54 -58.41 -28.21
N LEU A 32 30.82 -58.84 -29.45
CA LEU A 32 30.37 -58.15 -30.66
C LEU A 32 28.85 -58.10 -30.80
N VAL A 33 28.15 -59.21 -30.50
CA VAL A 33 26.68 -59.26 -30.55
C VAL A 33 26.06 -58.26 -29.57
N PHE A 34 26.51 -58.25 -28.31
CA PHE A 34 25.97 -57.32 -27.31
C PHE A 34 26.36 -55.87 -27.56
N ALA A 35 27.57 -55.60 -28.07
CA ALA A 35 27.95 -54.27 -28.53
C ALA A 35 27.07 -53.79 -29.70
N GLY A 36 26.75 -54.69 -30.63
CA GLY A 36 25.81 -54.45 -31.73
C GLY A 36 24.41 -54.10 -31.23
N ILE A 37 23.86 -54.89 -30.30
CA ILE A 37 22.54 -54.63 -29.70
C ILE A 37 22.53 -53.27 -28.98
N ALA A 38 23.57 -52.95 -28.21
CA ALA A 38 23.67 -51.64 -27.55
C ALA A 38 23.73 -50.48 -28.54
N THR A 39 24.50 -50.63 -29.62
CA THR A 39 24.62 -49.61 -30.68
C THR A 39 23.31 -49.40 -31.42
N ILE A 40 22.64 -50.48 -31.83
CA ILE A 40 21.32 -50.41 -32.47
C ILE A 40 20.31 -49.78 -31.52
N SER A 41 20.30 -50.19 -30.26
CA SER A 41 19.37 -49.61 -29.26
C SER A 41 19.61 -48.11 -29.08
N THR A 42 20.87 -47.66 -29.08
CA THR A 42 21.23 -46.24 -29.02
C THR A 42 20.75 -45.47 -30.25
N LEU A 43 20.94 -46.04 -31.44
CA LEU A 43 20.52 -45.43 -32.71
C LEU A 43 18.99 -45.33 -32.81
N VAL A 44 18.27 -46.38 -32.43
CA VAL A 44 16.81 -46.39 -32.39
C VAL A 44 16.30 -45.36 -31.37
N CYS A 45 16.88 -45.29 -30.17
CA CYS A 45 16.48 -44.32 -29.15
C CYS A 45 16.75 -42.86 -29.52
N ARG A 46 17.67 -42.58 -30.45
CA ARG A 46 17.86 -41.22 -31.00
C ARG A 46 16.72 -40.77 -31.91
N VAL A 47 16.04 -41.71 -32.56
CA VAL A 47 14.92 -41.40 -33.48
C VAL A 47 13.58 -41.52 -32.76
N THR A 48 13.45 -42.55 -31.92
CA THR A 48 12.24 -42.83 -31.14
C THR A 48 12.64 -43.23 -29.72
N PRO A 49 12.40 -42.39 -28.69
CA PRO A 49 12.80 -42.68 -27.33
C PRO A 49 11.95 -43.83 -26.76
N ILE A 50 12.46 -45.05 -26.84
CA ILE A 50 11.82 -46.26 -26.32
C ILE A 50 12.56 -46.70 -25.05
N ALA A 51 11.90 -46.54 -23.89
CA ALA A 51 12.52 -46.76 -22.57
C ALA A 51 13.11 -48.16 -22.36
N ILE A 52 12.51 -49.22 -22.94
CA ILE A 52 13.02 -50.60 -22.81
C ILE A 52 14.29 -50.86 -23.63
N LEU A 53 14.60 -50.00 -24.60
CA LEU A 53 15.80 -50.09 -25.43
C LEU A 53 16.89 -49.10 -24.98
N ASP A 54 16.52 -47.99 -24.32
CA ASP A 54 17.45 -46.91 -23.99
C ASP A 54 18.64 -47.38 -23.14
N PRO A 55 19.88 -47.34 -23.65
CA PRO A 55 21.06 -47.74 -22.89
C PRO A 55 21.34 -46.93 -21.63
N ALA A 56 20.75 -45.74 -21.47
CA ALA A 56 20.83 -44.95 -20.26
C ALA A 56 19.82 -45.39 -19.18
N ASN A 57 18.76 -46.11 -19.55
CA ASN A 57 17.73 -46.53 -18.62
C ASN A 57 18.16 -47.75 -17.78
N ARG A 58 18.41 -47.50 -16.49
CA ARG A 58 18.99 -48.46 -15.56
C ARG A 58 17.94 -49.27 -14.78
N TRP A 59 16.68 -48.79 -14.72
CA TRP A 59 15.63 -49.45 -13.94
C TRP A 59 14.20 -49.18 -14.45
N PRO A 60 13.40 -50.23 -14.74
CA PRO A 60 13.85 -51.61 -14.92
C PRO A 60 14.95 -51.65 -15.99
N PRO A 61 16.02 -52.45 -15.81
CA PRO A 61 17.19 -52.36 -16.66
C PRO A 61 16.80 -52.64 -18.11
N SER A 62 17.05 -51.66 -18.97
CA SER A 62 16.71 -51.76 -20.39
C SER A 62 17.58 -52.80 -21.10
N ILE A 63 17.13 -53.26 -22.25
CA ILE A 63 17.90 -54.16 -23.12
C ILE A 63 19.22 -53.50 -23.53
N GLY A 64 19.21 -52.19 -23.83
CA GLY A 64 20.42 -51.43 -24.14
C GLY A 64 21.42 -51.40 -22.98
N PHE A 65 20.95 -51.09 -21.77
CA PHE A 65 21.79 -50.97 -20.58
C PHE A 65 22.41 -52.32 -20.20
N ILE A 66 21.60 -53.39 -20.24
CA ILE A 66 22.05 -54.77 -20.03
C ILE A 66 23.11 -55.18 -21.07
N SER A 67 22.88 -54.83 -22.34
CA SER A 67 23.78 -55.19 -23.44
C SER A 67 25.13 -54.49 -23.32
N ILE A 68 25.18 -53.22 -22.88
CA ILE A 68 26.45 -52.53 -22.57
C ILE A 68 27.21 -53.29 -21.47
N GLY A 69 26.54 -53.62 -20.36
CA GLY A 69 27.18 -54.33 -19.25
C GLY A 69 27.73 -55.70 -19.64
N LEU A 70 26.96 -56.47 -20.42
CA LEU A 70 27.40 -57.78 -20.91
C LEU A 70 28.53 -57.65 -21.94
N GLY A 71 28.41 -56.73 -22.90
CA GLY A 71 29.46 -56.46 -23.90
C GLY A 71 30.78 -56.07 -23.25
N PHE A 72 30.73 -55.17 -22.25
CA PHE A 72 31.89 -54.78 -21.46
C PHE A 72 32.49 -55.99 -20.71
N SER A 73 31.65 -56.81 -20.06
CA SER A 73 32.11 -57.99 -19.33
C SER A 73 32.84 -59.01 -20.24
N PHE A 74 32.29 -59.30 -21.43
CA PHE A 74 32.96 -60.17 -22.41
C PHE A 74 34.24 -59.55 -22.97
N GLY A 75 34.25 -58.24 -23.24
CA GLY A 75 35.44 -57.50 -23.66
C GLY A 75 36.55 -57.56 -22.61
N MET A 76 36.22 -57.31 -21.34
CA MET A 76 37.16 -57.44 -20.23
C MET A 76 37.67 -58.87 -20.07
N HIS A 77 36.81 -59.89 -20.19
CA HIS A 77 37.25 -61.29 -20.17
C HIS A 77 38.27 -61.60 -21.28
N LEU A 78 38.05 -61.08 -22.49
CA LEU A 78 38.96 -61.26 -23.62
C LEU A 78 40.30 -60.56 -23.37
N ILE A 79 40.27 -59.30 -22.90
CA ILE A 79 41.48 -58.55 -22.51
C ILE A 79 42.25 -59.30 -21.43
N PHE A 80 41.56 -59.76 -20.38
CA PHE A 80 42.17 -60.50 -19.27
C PHE A 80 42.74 -61.85 -19.70
N SER A 81 42.17 -62.49 -20.72
CA SER A 81 42.65 -63.79 -21.20
C SER A 81 43.80 -63.70 -22.20
N LEU A 82 43.95 -62.54 -22.87
CA LEU A 82 45.02 -62.26 -23.83
C LEU A 82 46.21 -61.54 -23.19
N ALA A 83 46.01 -60.88 -22.04
CA ALA A 83 47.09 -60.20 -21.33
C ALA A 83 48.15 -61.21 -20.84
N PRO A 84 49.44 -61.03 -21.18
CA PRO A 84 50.50 -61.84 -20.59
C PRO A 84 50.49 -61.64 -19.08
N GLN A 85 50.65 -62.72 -18.30
CA GLN A 85 50.68 -62.65 -16.83
C GLN A 85 52.14 -62.53 -16.34
N PRO A 86 52.69 -61.32 -16.12
CA PRO A 86 54.02 -61.20 -15.58
C PRO A 86 54.04 -61.65 -14.11
N ARG A 87 55.10 -62.33 -13.69
CA ARG A 87 55.20 -63.00 -12.38
C ARG A 87 54.93 -62.09 -11.17
N TRP A 88 55.21 -60.79 -11.27
CA TRP A 88 54.98 -59.79 -10.22
C TRP A 88 53.50 -59.37 -10.04
N SER A 89 52.64 -59.71 -11.00
CA SER A 89 51.21 -59.39 -10.98
C SER A 89 50.32 -60.49 -10.37
N LYS A 90 50.90 -61.63 -9.95
CA LYS A 90 50.14 -62.78 -9.43
C LYS A 90 49.17 -62.41 -8.30
N TRP A 91 49.57 -61.53 -7.39
CA TRP A 91 48.72 -61.08 -6.29
C TRP A 91 47.53 -60.24 -6.77
N PHE A 92 47.74 -59.37 -7.78
CA PHE A 92 46.70 -58.56 -8.40
C PHE A 92 45.66 -59.43 -9.13
N TRP A 93 46.12 -60.47 -9.83
CA TRP A 93 45.24 -61.44 -10.48
C TRP A 93 44.46 -62.31 -9.50
N GLN A 94 45.05 -62.67 -8.37
CA GLN A 94 44.35 -63.37 -7.28
C GLN A 94 43.28 -62.49 -6.64
N LEU A 95 43.57 -61.20 -6.46
CA LEU A 95 42.63 -60.20 -5.96
C LEU A 95 41.44 -60.02 -6.93
N LEU A 96 41.70 -59.92 -8.23
CA LEU A 96 40.64 -59.81 -9.24
C LEU A 96 39.79 -61.09 -9.34
N ALA A 97 40.39 -62.27 -9.20
CA ALA A 97 39.67 -63.54 -9.16
C ALA A 97 38.78 -63.64 -7.92
N TYR A 98 39.21 -63.12 -6.77
CA TYR A 98 38.39 -63.02 -5.56
C TYR A 98 37.14 -62.15 -5.78
N PHE A 99 37.31 -60.97 -6.40
CA PHE A 99 36.17 -60.10 -6.75
C PHE A 99 35.19 -60.77 -7.72
N GLY A 100 35.68 -61.58 -8.66
CA GLY A 100 34.84 -62.32 -9.59
C GLY A 100 34.09 -63.50 -8.96
N LEU A 101 34.70 -64.20 -7.99
CA LEU A 101 34.11 -65.38 -7.34
C LEU A 101 33.05 -65.03 -6.30
N ASP A 102 33.24 -63.94 -5.55
CA ASP A 102 32.33 -63.49 -4.48
C ASP A 102 31.54 -62.22 -4.85
N ALA A 103 31.44 -61.88 -6.15
CA ALA A 103 30.77 -60.68 -6.67
C ALA A 103 29.34 -60.48 -6.12
N PHE A 104 28.61 -61.58 -5.91
CA PHE A 104 27.24 -61.53 -5.37
C PHE A 104 27.20 -61.21 -3.86
N ASP A 105 28.13 -61.75 -3.08
CA ASP A 105 28.24 -61.46 -1.63
C ASP A 105 28.65 -59.98 -1.43
N LEU A 106 29.62 -59.49 -2.21
CA LEU A 106 30.03 -58.08 -2.18
C LEU A 106 28.92 -57.12 -2.62
N PHE A 107 28.17 -57.47 -3.67
CA PHE A 107 27.02 -56.67 -4.10
C PHE A 107 25.94 -56.61 -3.02
N THR A 108 25.60 -57.74 -2.40
CA THR A 108 24.55 -57.80 -1.38
C THR A 108 24.92 -56.99 -0.14
N VAL A 109 26.16 -57.13 0.36
CA VAL A 109 26.67 -56.34 1.49
C VAL A 109 26.73 -54.85 1.15
N HIS A 110 27.17 -54.51 -0.07
CA HIS A 110 27.22 -53.11 -0.52
C HIS A 110 25.84 -52.46 -0.58
N ILE A 111 24.84 -53.17 -1.11
CA ILE A 111 23.46 -52.69 -1.12
C ILE A 111 22.94 -52.48 0.31
N VAL A 112 23.16 -53.42 1.22
CA VAL A 112 22.75 -53.28 2.64
C VAL A 112 23.43 -52.07 3.29
N LEU A 113 24.73 -51.85 3.05
CA LEU A 113 25.47 -50.69 3.57
C LEU A 113 24.95 -49.36 3.01
N LEU A 114 24.60 -49.30 1.73
CA LEU A 114 23.97 -48.12 1.12
C LEU A 114 22.60 -47.82 1.78
N TYR A 115 21.83 -48.85 2.11
CA TYR A 115 20.58 -48.69 2.85
C TYR A 115 20.81 -48.18 4.29
N PHE A 116 21.80 -48.70 5.01
CA PHE A 116 22.17 -48.19 6.33
C PHE A 116 22.66 -46.74 6.29
N TYR A 117 23.50 -46.39 5.31
CA TYR A 117 23.98 -45.03 5.11
C TYR A 117 22.83 -44.04 4.89
N ARG A 118 21.84 -44.42 4.07
CA ARG A 118 20.63 -43.61 3.85
C ARG A 118 19.86 -43.34 5.15
N PHE A 119 19.69 -44.36 6.00
CA PHE A 119 18.93 -44.23 7.25
C PHE A 119 19.64 -43.41 8.34
N ILE A 120 20.98 -43.46 8.37
CA ILE A 120 21.76 -42.81 9.44
C ILE A 120 22.13 -41.37 9.10
N TRP A 121 22.48 -41.08 7.84
CA TRP A 121 23.02 -39.77 7.46
C TRP A 121 22.17 -38.95 6.49
N GLY A 122 21.44 -39.57 5.55
CA GLY A 122 20.40 -38.95 4.71
C GLY A 122 20.75 -37.68 3.90
N ARG A 123 21.97 -37.14 3.98
CA ARG A 123 22.36 -35.89 3.32
C ARG A 123 22.81 -36.11 1.88
N LEU A 124 22.39 -35.20 1.01
CA LEU A 124 22.82 -35.14 -0.38
C LEU A 124 24.18 -34.39 -0.44
N TYR A 125 25.18 -35.02 -1.07
CA TYR A 125 26.49 -34.41 -1.30
C TYR A 125 26.63 -34.09 -2.78
N ALA A 126 26.91 -32.82 -3.10
CA ALA A 126 27.09 -32.36 -4.48
C ALA A 126 28.55 -32.45 -4.96
N ASP A 127 29.52 -32.47 -4.05
CA ASP A 127 30.93 -32.53 -4.40
C ASP A 127 31.33 -33.92 -4.92
N THR A 128 31.81 -33.96 -6.16
CA THR A 128 32.13 -35.20 -6.87
C THR A 128 33.26 -35.97 -6.18
N LEU A 129 34.26 -35.26 -5.62
CA LEU A 129 35.37 -35.90 -4.91
C LEU A 129 34.88 -36.57 -3.63
N THR A 130 34.02 -35.89 -2.87
CA THR A 130 33.38 -36.42 -1.66
C THR A 130 32.53 -37.65 -1.95
N VAL A 131 31.74 -37.64 -3.02
CA VAL A 131 30.94 -38.81 -3.45
C VAL A 131 31.85 -39.98 -3.82
N VAL A 132 32.94 -39.74 -4.54
CA VAL A 132 33.92 -40.78 -4.90
C VAL A 132 34.61 -41.35 -3.65
N LEU A 133 35.03 -40.50 -2.71
CA LEU A 133 35.67 -40.93 -1.46
C LEU A 133 34.73 -41.73 -0.57
N PHE A 134 33.47 -41.32 -0.41
CA PHE A 134 32.48 -42.09 0.35
C PHE A 134 32.11 -43.40 -0.33
N THR A 135 31.98 -43.40 -1.66
CA THR A 135 31.72 -44.63 -2.42
C THR A 135 32.87 -45.62 -2.25
N LEU A 136 34.11 -45.14 -2.31
CA LEU A 136 35.30 -45.95 -2.07
C LEU A 136 35.35 -46.47 -0.63
N ALA A 137 35.03 -45.63 0.36
CA ALA A 137 34.97 -46.03 1.77
C ALA A 137 33.89 -47.09 2.03
N LEU A 138 32.69 -46.94 1.46
CA LEU A 138 31.60 -47.92 1.53
C LEU A 138 31.97 -49.22 0.82
N PHE A 139 32.70 -49.13 -0.29
CA PHE A 139 33.19 -50.30 -1.01
C PHE A 139 34.25 -51.06 -0.18
N VAL A 140 35.22 -50.36 0.40
CA VAL A 140 36.23 -50.94 1.31
C VAL A 140 35.55 -51.56 2.53
N LEU A 141 34.56 -50.88 3.11
CA LEU A 141 33.79 -51.39 4.24
C LEU A 141 33.00 -52.64 3.86
N SER A 142 32.42 -52.70 2.65
CA SER A 142 31.74 -53.88 2.10
C SER A 142 32.69 -55.08 1.97
N VAL A 143 33.90 -54.84 1.45
CA VAL A 143 34.95 -55.88 1.35
C VAL A 143 35.36 -56.37 2.74
N LEU A 144 35.58 -55.46 3.69
CA LEU A 144 35.96 -55.80 5.06
C LEU A 144 34.86 -56.58 5.78
N THR A 145 33.61 -56.11 5.76
CA THR A 145 32.47 -56.80 6.38
C THR A 145 32.17 -58.15 5.73
N SER A 146 32.24 -58.24 4.40
CA SER A 146 32.13 -59.52 3.70
C SER A 146 33.26 -60.50 4.07
N SER A 147 34.43 -60.00 4.48
CA SER A 147 35.60 -60.83 4.88
C SER A 147 35.59 -61.28 6.35
N LEU A 148 34.72 -60.72 7.20
CA LEU A 148 34.72 -60.92 8.66
C LEU A 148 34.00 -62.20 9.14
N HIS A 149 33.29 -62.95 8.30
CA HIS A 149 32.58 -64.14 8.75
C HIS A 149 33.41 -65.43 8.65
N MET A 150 33.69 -66.02 9.82
CA MET A 150 34.51 -67.22 10.05
C MET A 150 33.78 -68.51 9.64
N ASN A 151 34.54 -69.47 9.08
CA ASN A 151 34.23 -70.87 8.74
C ASN A 151 34.00 -71.26 7.26
N ASN A 152 34.55 -70.53 6.28
CA ASN A 152 35.09 -71.04 4.98
C ASN A 152 34.98 -70.04 3.81
N SER A 153 35.42 -68.81 4.00
CA SER A 153 35.75 -67.88 2.91
C SER A 153 37.22 -67.46 3.03
N ALA A 154 37.84 -67.11 1.90
CA ALA A 154 39.21 -66.63 1.88
C ALA A 154 39.29 -65.30 2.64
N SER A 155 39.82 -65.33 3.86
CA SER A 155 39.97 -64.15 4.70
C SER A 155 41.24 -63.38 4.32
N LEU A 156 41.14 -62.06 4.17
CA LEU A 156 42.29 -61.15 4.05
C LEU A 156 43.22 -61.19 5.28
N PHE A 157 42.76 -61.75 6.41
CA PHE A 157 43.49 -61.75 7.68
C PHE A 157 44.16 -63.09 8.03
N LYS A 158 44.09 -64.12 7.16
CA LYS A 158 44.93 -65.32 7.33
C LYS A 158 46.33 -65.04 6.77
N LYS A 159 47.33 -64.89 7.65
CA LYS A 159 48.75 -64.86 7.24
C LYS A 159 49.19 -66.25 6.74
N GLY A 160 49.14 -66.44 5.43
CA GLY A 160 49.61 -67.60 4.67
C GLY A 160 49.27 -67.44 3.18
N PRO A 161 49.91 -68.16 2.25
CA PRO A 161 49.56 -68.07 0.84
C PRO A 161 48.09 -68.45 0.66
N PHE A 162 47.32 -67.61 -0.03
CA PHE A 162 45.92 -67.86 -0.39
C PHE A 162 45.80 -69.22 -1.09
N ALA A 163 45.45 -70.26 -0.34
CA ALA A 163 45.16 -71.57 -0.88
C ALA A 163 43.66 -71.63 -1.19
N LEU A 164 43.33 -71.57 -2.47
CA LEU A 164 41.99 -71.95 -2.96
C LEU A 164 41.89 -73.48 -2.81
N GLU A 165 40.98 -73.96 -1.97
CA GLU A 165 40.67 -75.39 -1.90
C GLU A 165 40.20 -75.91 -3.27
N PRO A 166 40.51 -77.18 -3.62
CA PRO A 166 40.09 -77.75 -4.90
C PRO A 166 38.55 -77.91 -4.97
N PRO A 167 37.97 -77.93 -6.17
CA PRO A 167 36.52 -77.79 -6.37
C PRO A 167 35.79 -79.09 -5.97
N GLY A 168 35.34 -79.15 -4.71
CA GLY A 168 34.59 -80.27 -4.15
C GLY A 168 33.15 -79.92 -3.82
N ARG A 169 32.21 -80.40 -4.66
CA ARG A 169 30.74 -80.49 -4.47
C ARG A 169 29.95 -79.19 -4.22
N ARG A 170 29.03 -78.91 -5.15
CA ARG A 170 27.93 -77.92 -5.07
C ARG A 170 27.36 -77.82 -3.66
N ARG A 171 27.48 -76.66 -3.02
CA ARG A 171 26.61 -76.26 -1.90
C ARG A 171 26.00 -74.90 -2.22
N PHE A 172 24.75 -74.90 -2.65
CA PHE A 172 23.91 -73.70 -2.59
C PHE A 172 23.86 -73.29 -1.12
N LYS A 173 24.59 -72.25 -0.74
CA LYS A 173 24.70 -71.86 0.68
C LYS A 173 23.33 -71.31 1.09
N LYS A 174 22.66 -71.93 2.07
CA LYS A 174 21.32 -71.54 2.59
C LYS A 174 21.20 -70.04 2.93
N ARG A 175 22.34 -69.36 3.14
CA ARG A 175 22.46 -67.90 3.32
C ARG A 175 21.97 -67.07 2.13
N TYR A 176 22.08 -67.56 0.89
CA TYR A 176 21.58 -66.85 -0.29
C TYR A 176 20.04 -66.80 -0.30
N LEU A 177 19.37 -67.86 0.17
CA LEU A 177 17.92 -67.88 0.36
C LEU A 177 17.46 -66.93 1.47
N LEU A 178 18.20 -66.87 2.59
CA LEU A 178 17.92 -65.95 3.70
C LEU A 178 18.14 -64.48 3.32
N GLY A 179 19.22 -64.16 2.61
CA GLY A 179 19.48 -62.81 2.10
C GLY A 179 18.44 -62.36 1.08
N THR A 180 18.05 -63.26 0.16
CA THR A 180 16.96 -62.97 -0.79
C THR A 180 15.61 -62.84 -0.07
N ALA A 181 15.30 -63.66 0.93
CA ALA A 181 14.07 -63.55 1.70
C ALA A 181 14.00 -62.26 2.51
N ALA A 182 15.09 -61.87 3.20
CA ALA A 182 15.16 -60.60 3.92
C ALA A 182 15.01 -59.40 2.97
N PHE A 183 15.63 -59.45 1.80
CA PHE A 183 15.51 -58.41 0.78
C PHE A 183 14.09 -58.33 0.19
N ILE A 184 13.44 -59.48 -0.06
CA ILE A 184 12.03 -59.53 -0.48
C ILE A 184 11.12 -58.96 0.61
N SER A 185 11.34 -59.29 1.89
CA SER A 185 10.56 -58.74 3.00
C SER A 185 10.71 -57.22 3.14
N VAL A 186 11.91 -56.67 2.89
CA VAL A 186 12.16 -55.21 2.89
C VAL A 186 11.48 -54.51 1.71
N ILE A 187 11.45 -55.15 0.53
CA ILE A 187 10.69 -54.66 -0.63
C ILE A 187 9.19 -54.67 -0.34
N PHE A 188 8.67 -55.78 0.20
CA PHE A 188 7.25 -55.92 0.54
C PHE A 188 6.81 -54.96 1.65
N TRP A 189 7.70 -54.69 2.62
CA TRP A 189 7.46 -53.69 3.65
C TRP A 189 7.38 -52.26 3.08
N ASN A 190 8.26 -51.91 2.13
CA ASN A 190 8.23 -50.60 1.44
C ASN A 190 6.98 -50.43 0.55
N LEU A 191 6.54 -51.49 -0.12
CA LEU A 191 5.34 -51.42 -0.97
C LEU A 191 4.04 -51.25 -0.16
N ASN A 192 4.03 -51.62 1.11
CA ASN A 192 2.82 -51.63 1.97
C ASN A 192 2.78 -50.53 3.03
N HIS A 193 3.86 -49.75 3.23
CA HIS A 193 3.89 -48.62 4.16
C HIS A 193 4.16 -47.34 3.38
N ASP A 194 3.09 -46.56 3.13
CA ASP A 194 3.10 -45.23 2.50
C ASP A 194 3.96 -44.24 3.29
N LEU A 195 5.25 -44.25 3.02
CA LEU A 195 6.11 -43.10 3.23
C LEU A 195 6.29 -42.50 1.83
N ASN A 196 5.96 -41.21 1.67
CA ASN A 196 6.23 -40.38 0.50
C ASN A 196 7.73 -40.42 0.11
N ILE A 197 8.15 -41.56 -0.45
CA ILE A 197 9.50 -41.85 -0.86
C ILE A 197 9.43 -41.88 -2.37
N VAL A 198 9.99 -40.84 -2.98
CA VAL A 198 10.27 -40.77 -4.41
C VAL A 198 10.86 -42.11 -4.85
N THR A 199 10.15 -42.76 -5.77
CA THR A 199 10.54 -44.00 -6.42
C THR A 199 11.89 -43.75 -7.11
N TYR A 200 12.98 -44.27 -6.53
CA TYR A 200 14.30 -44.16 -7.16
C TYR A 200 14.27 -44.87 -8.51
N GLY A 201 14.28 -44.09 -9.60
CA GLY A 201 14.41 -44.61 -10.96
C GLY A 201 13.44 -44.04 -11.99
N GLU A 202 12.47 -43.22 -11.62
CA GLU A 202 11.72 -42.44 -12.62
C GLU A 202 12.57 -41.24 -13.08
N THR A 203 12.56 -40.98 -14.39
CA THR A 203 13.05 -39.71 -14.93
C THR A 203 12.21 -38.60 -14.33
N ILE A 204 12.81 -37.73 -13.50
CA ILE A 204 12.18 -36.47 -13.10
C ILE A 204 11.73 -35.80 -14.40
N GLY A 205 10.43 -35.56 -14.56
CA GLY A 205 9.91 -34.89 -15.73
C GLY A 205 10.63 -33.54 -15.89
N ARG A 206 10.87 -33.08 -17.13
CA ARG A 206 11.49 -31.76 -17.36
C ARG A 206 10.76 -30.66 -16.56
N ASP A 207 9.45 -30.79 -16.42
CA ASP A 207 8.57 -29.86 -15.71
C ASP A 207 8.67 -29.99 -14.18
N GLU A 208 9.12 -31.13 -13.65
CA GLU A 208 9.42 -31.33 -12.22
C GLU A 208 10.84 -30.86 -11.85
N VAL A 209 11.79 -30.88 -12.79
CA VAL A 209 13.14 -30.30 -12.60
C VAL A 209 13.12 -28.77 -12.69
N ILE A 210 12.43 -28.24 -13.71
CA ILE A 210 12.43 -26.82 -14.07
C ILE A 210 11.30 -26.05 -13.37
N GLY A 211 10.31 -26.76 -12.79
CA GLY A 211 9.03 -26.18 -12.37
C GLY A 211 8.11 -26.01 -13.59
N GLN A 212 6.80 -25.86 -13.37
CA GLN A 212 5.89 -25.42 -14.44
C GLN A 212 6.32 -24.03 -14.91
N SER A 213 7.20 -23.95 -15.92
CA SER A 213 7.56 -22.68 -16.53
C SER A 213 6.35 -22.23 -17.34
N LEU A 214 5.56 -21.32 -16.78
CA LEU A 214 4.63 -20.58 -17.61
C LEU A 214 5.45 -19.92 -18.72
N ARG A 215 4.94 -19.98 -19.95
CA ARG A 215 5.57 -19.31 -21.08
C ARG A 215 5.74 -17.83 -20.72
N GLN A 216 6.93 -17.28 -20.97
CA GLN A 216 7.17 -15.85 -20.84
C GLN A 216 6.12 -15.07 -21.62
N LEU A 217 5.67 -13.96 -21.04
CA LEU A 217 4.79 -13.03 -21.73
C LEU A 217 5.56 -12.35 -22.88
N PRO A 218 4.88 -11.88 -23.93
CA PRO A 218 5.51 -10.94 -24.86
C PRO A 218 6.00 -9.71 -24.08
N ILE A 219 7.14 -9.14 -24.50
CA ILE A 219 7.58 -7.85 -24.00
C ILE A 219 6.56 -6.80 -24.48
N ILE A 220 5.99 -6.05 -23.54
CA ILE A 220 4.95 -5.06 -23.86
C ILE A 220 5.55 -3.94 -24.70
N THR A 221 4.81 -3.55 -25.72
CA THR A 221 5.10 -2.42 -26.60
C THR A 221 3.88 -1.51 -26.63
N SER A 222 4.04 -0.26 -27.05
CA SER A 222 2.90 0.67 -27.20
C SER A 222 1.84 0.10 -28.15
N THR A 223 2.24 -0.65 -29.18
CA THR A 223 1.32 -1.35 -30.10
C THR A 223 0.45 -2.38 -29.36
N HIS A 224 1.01 -3.16 -28.44
CA HIS A 224 0.21 -4.13 -27.67
C HIS A 224 -0.87 -3.45 -26.82
N ILE A 225 -0.59 -2.25 -26.27
CA ILE A 225 -1.55 -1.44 -25.52
C ILE A 225 -2.62 -0.86 -26.46
N LEU A 226 -2.19 -0.29 -27.59
CA LEU A 226 -3.06 0.26 -28.62
C LEU A 226 -3.97 -0.78 -29.25
N GLU A 227 -3.53 -2.03 -29.38
CA GLU A 227 -4.34 -3.13 -29.93
C GLU A 227 -5.17 -3.84 -28.85
N GLY A 228 -4.93 -3.55 -27.56
CA GLY A 228 -5.66 -4.17 -26.45
C GLY A 228 -5.32 -5.65 -26.26
N VAL A 229 -4.14 -6.05 -26.74
CA VAL A 229 -3.62 -7.42 -26.62
C VAL A 229 -3.22 -7.72 -25.17
N PHE A 230 -2.85 -6.68 -24.42
CA PHE A 230 -2.51 -6.75 -23.01
C PHE A 230 -3.60 -6.10 -22.16
N ARG A 231 -4.03 -6.80 -21.10
CA ARG A 231 -5.00 -6.28 -20.12
C ARG A 231 -4.29 -5.37 -19.14
N TRP A 232 -4.69 -4.11 -19.03
CA TRP A 232 -4.20 -3.21 -18.00
C TRP A 232 -4.72 -3.66 -16.62
N TYR A 233 -3.92 -3.56 -15.56
CA TYR A 233 -4.29 -4.04 -14.22
C TYR A 233 -5.59 -3.39 -13.71
N GLU A 234 -5.57 -2.06 -13.57
CA GLU A 234 -6.73 -1.26 -13.24
C GLU A 234 -6.65 0.10 -13.97
N GLU A 235 -7.75 0.56 -14.54
CA GLU A 235 -7.81 1.81 -15.31
C GLU A 235 -7.46 3.05 -14.46
N SER A 236 -7.44 2.93 -13.12
CA SER A 236 -7.06 3.98 -12.17
C SER A 236 -5.60 4.44 -12.31
N TYR A 237 -4.71 3.58 -12.82
CA TYR A 237 -3.29 3.87 -13.00
C TYR A 237 -2.98 4.52 -14.34
N ILE A 238 -2.12 5.53 -14.33
CA ILE A 238 -1.72 6.26 -15.54
C ILE A 238 -0.47 5.70 -16.21
N SER A 239 0.33 4.89 -15.49
CA SER A 239 1.61 4.38 -16.00
C SER A 239 1.90 2.96 -15.49
N MET A 240 2.71 2.22 -16.25
CA MET A 240 3.19 0.89 -15.90
C MET A 240 4.61 0.58 -16.41
N LEU A 241 5.25 -0.39 -15.76
CA LEU A 241 6.55 -0.96 -16.11
C LEU A 241 6.52 -2.50 -15.96
N GLN A 242 6.86 -3.23 -17.02
CA GLN A 242 7.02 -4.69 -16.96
C GLN A 242 8.40 -5.02 -16.38
N LEU A 243 8.49 -5.93 -15.43
CA LEU A 243 9.73 -6.33 -14.78
C LEU A 243 10.07 -7.78 -15.14
N SER A 244 11.32 -8.00 -15.56
CA SER A 244 11.86 -9.34 -15.82
C SER A 244 12.85 -9.75 -14.73
N VAL A 245 12.43 -10.68 -13.87
CA VAL A 245 13.27 -11.25 -12.81
C VAL A 245 14.09 -12.40 -13.40
N ILE A 246 15.42 -12.29 -13.36
CA ILE A 246 16.36 -13.22 -13.96
C ILE A 246 17.18 -13.88 -12.85
N ASN A 247 17.21 -15.21 -12.81
CA ASN A 247 18.09 -15.94 -11.93
C ASN A 247 19.46 -16.13 -12.61
N GLU A 248 20.50 -15.45 -12.11
CA GLU A 248 21.86 -15.52 -12.66
C GLU A 248 22.67 -16.70 -12.08
N GLN A 249 22.12 -17.44 -11.12
CA GLN A 249 22.78 -18.59 -10.53
C GLN A 249 22.69 -19.80 -11.46
N GLY A 250 23.80 -20.52 -11.65
CA GLY A 250 23.88 -21.69 -12.56
C GLY A 250 23.40 -23.02 -11.96
N TRP A 251 23.10 -23.08 -10.66
CA TRP A 251 22.77 -24.33 -9.96
C TRP A 251 21.77 -24.20 -8.81
N VAL A 252 21.41 -22.98 -8.39
CA VAL A 252 20.43 -22.72 -7.33
C VAL A 252 19.21 -22.01 -7.94
N SER A 253 18.01 -22.44 -7.55
CA SER A 253 16.77 -21.76 -7.95
C SER A 253 16.42 -20.69 -6.93
N LEU A 254 15.89 -19.56 -7.40
CA LEU A 254 15.13 -18.64 -6.55
C LEU A 254 13.84 -19.34 -6.15
N LYS A 255 13.51 -19.36 -4.86
CA LYS A 255 12.37 -20.09 -4.32
C LYS A 255 11.15 -19.19 -4.23
N ASP A 256 9.99 -19.80 -4.37
CA ASP A 256 8.73 -19.16 -4.00
C ASP A 256 8.81 -18.69 -2.53
N GLY A 257 8.42 -17.44 -2.28
CA GLY A 257 8.56 -16.79 -0.98
C GLY A 257 9.89 -16.05 -0.76
N ASP A 258 10.89 -16.18 -1.63
CA ASP A 258 12.13 -15.41 -1.49
C ASP A 258 11.86 -13.91 -1.68
N THR A 259 12.56 -13.08 -0.92
CA THR A 259 12.45 -11.62 -1.03
C THR A 259 13.49 -11.06 -2.01
N LEU A 260 13.01 -10.20 -2.92
CA LEU A 260 13.77 -9.52 -3.96
C LEU A 260 13.67 -8.02 -3.78
N THR A 261 14.63 -7.28 -4.35
CA THR A 261 14.66 -5.81 -4.32
C THR A 261 14.85 -5.29 -5.74
N PHE A 262 13.94 -4.42 -6.17
CA PHE A 262 14.03 -3.68 -7.42
C PHE A 262 14.28 -2.20 -7.11
N ARG A 263 15.29 -1.61 -7.76
CA ARG A 263 15.63 -0.19 -7.57
C ARG A 263 15.12 0.66 -8.72
N ILE A 264 14.47 1.77 -8.39
CA ILE A 264 13.93 2.74 -9.36
C ILE A 264 14.32 4.18 -8.99
N ASP A 265 14.45 5.04 -10.00
CA ASP A 265 14.55 6.49 -9.81
C ASP A 265 13.14 7.07 -9.63
N HIS A 266 12.61 6.96 -8.41
CA HIS A 266 11.26 7.42 -8.08
C HIS A 266 11.19 8.95 -8.03
N GLN A 267 12.26 9.62 -7.60
CA GLN A 267 12.34 11.10 -7.60
C GLN A 267 12.09 11.68 -9.00
N ALA A 268 12.57 11.04 -10.07
CA ALA A 268 12.25 11.46 -11.42
C ALA A 268 10.74 11.41 -11.73
N LEU A 269 10.02 10.40 -11.21
CA LEU A 269 8.57 10.27 -11.38
C LEU A 269 7.81 11.35 -10.59
N VAL A 270 8.23 11.60 -9.35
CA VAL A 270 7.68 12.66 -8.48
C VAL A 270 7.88 14.04 -9.12
N LEU A 271 9.10 14.35 -9.58
CA LEU A 271 9.42 15.62 -10.24
C LEU A 271 8.63 15.83 -11.55
N SER A 272 8.25 14.74 -12.22
CA SER A 272 7.39 14.79 -13.41
C SER A 272 5.89 14.90 -13.10
N GLY A 273 5.50 14.78 -11.82
CA GLY A 273 4.10 14.84 -11.36
C GLY A 273 3.31 13.57 -11.68
N GLU A 274 3.99 12.44 -11.82
CA GLU A 274 3.36 11.16 -12.17
C GLU A 274 3.16 10.21 -11.00
N SER A 275 3.93 10.40 -9.92
CA SER A 275 3.89 9.58 -8.71
C SER A 275 3.87 10.49 -7.48
N ASP A 276 3.34 9.99 -6.38
CA ASP A 276 3.29 10.72 -5.11
C ASP A 276 4.63 10.61 -4.39
N ALA A 277 5.05 11.67 -3.69
CA ALA A 277 6.36 11.72 -3.05
C ALA A 277 6.57 10.60 -2.00
N ASP A 278 5.50 10.16 -1.34
CA ASP A 278 5.55 9.05 -0.39
C ASP A 278 5.56 7.65 -1.04
N GLY A 279 5.37 7.59 -2.36
CA GLY A 279 5.28 6.35 -3.13
C GLY A 279 4.01 5.54 -2.89
N SER A 280 3.02 6.10 -2.19
CA SER A 280 1.78 5.37 -1.84
C SER A 280 1.01 4.89 -3.07
N ASP A 281 1.18 5.53 -4.21
CA ASP A 281 0.55 5.22 -5.49
C ASP A 281 1.24 4.09 -6.27
N LEU A 282 2.44 3.66 -5.87
CA LEU A 282 3.16 2.55 -6.49
C LEU A 282 2.52 1.22 -6.11
N THR A 283 2.21 0.37 -7.10
CA THR A 283 1.62 -0.96 -6.91
C THR A 283 2.31 -2.02 -7.74
N LEU A 284 2.78 -3.08 -7.09
CA LEU A 284 3.41 -4.23 -7.74
C LEU A 284 2.44 -5.42 -7.81
N VAL A 285 2.24 -5.95 -9.02
CA VAL A 285 1.33 -7.09 -9.28
C VAL A 285 2.02 -8.16 -10.12
N TYR A 286 1.50 -9.39 -10.04
CA TYR A 286 1.98 -10.54 -10.79
C TYR A 286 0.90 -11.05 -11.75
N TYR A 287 1.21 -11.14 -13.04
CA TYR A 287 0.28 -11.69 -14.02
C TYR A 287 0.34 -13.22 -14.04
N GLY A 288 -0.67 -13.82 -13.42
CA GLY A 288 -0.85 -15.26 -13.29
C GLY A 288 -1.33 -15.90 -14.60
N THR A 289 -2.26 -16.85 -14.49
CA THR A 289 -2.68 -17.64 -15.65
C THR A 289 -3.57 -16.82 -16.60
N ASP A 290 -4.55 -16.11 -16.04
CA ASP A 290 -5.52 -15.29 -16.79
C ASP A 290 -5.81 -13.92 -16.14
N ASP A 291 -5.25 -13.65 -14.96
CA ASP A 291 -5.47 -12.40 -14.23
C ASP A 291 -4.26 -11.99 -13.36
N TYR A 292 -4.31 -10.78 -12.84
CA TYR A 292 -3.35 -10.26 -11.89
C TYR A 292 -3.58 -10.78 -10.47
N GLU A 293 -2.48 -11.02 -9.78
CA GLU A 293 -2.42 -11.44 -8.39
C GLU A 293 -1.63 -10.39 -7.60
N SER A 294 -2.09 -10.06 -6.38
CA SER A 294 -1.37 -9.15 -5.49
C SER A 294 -0.01 -9.73 -5.08
N VAL A 295 1.02 -8.90 -5.08
CA VAL A 295 2.36 -9.26 -4.61
C VAL A 295 2.61 -8.51 -3.29
N PRO A 296 3.06 -9.16 -2.21
CA PRO A 296 3.49 -8.42 -1.04
C PRO A 296 4.75 -7.61 -1.36
N TYR A 297 4.73 -6.30 -1.08
CA TYR A 297 5.87 -5.42 -1.29
C TYR A 297 5.99 -4.33 -0.23
N GLN A 298 7.17 -3.73 -0.15
CA GLN A 298 7.49 -2.60 0.71
C GLN A 298 8.33 -1.61 -0.09
N ILE A 299 8.00 -0.33 0.05
CA ILE A 299 8.75 0.78 -0.53
C ILE A 299 9.70 1.32 0.53
N LEU A 300 10.97 1.42 0.17
CA LEU A 300 12.04 1.95 1.02
C LEU A 300 12.62 3.19 0.35
N ASP A 301 12.79 4.24 1.15
CA ASP A 301 13.34 5.54 0.72
C ASP A 301 12.61 6.15 -0.49
N PRO A 302 11.28 6.41 -0.39
CA PRO A 302 10.52 7.08 -1.45
C PRO A 302 11.02 8.53 -1.68
N ASP A 303 10.58 9.15 -2.78
CA ASP A 303 11.14 10.39 -3.36
C ASP A 303 12.68 10.44 -3.45
N THR A 304 13.32 9.35 -3.85
CA THR A 304 14.78 9.34 -4.12
C THR A 304 15.10 8.73 -5.48
N ASN A 305 16.32 8.98 -5.96
CA ASN A 305 16.84 8.34 -7.18
C ASN A 305 17.29 6.89 -6.95
N HIS A 306 17.06 6.34 -5.75
CA HIS A 306 17.49 5.01 -5.33
C HIS A 306 16.42 4.31 -4.49
N THR A 307 15.13 4.63 -4.73
CA THR A 307 14.01 3.99 -4.06
C THR A 307 14.03 2.50 -4.34
N ASP A 308 13.98 1.71 -3.26
CA ASP A 308 14.02 0.26 -3.30
C ASP A 308 12.61 -0.30 -3.06
N ILE A 309 12.11 -1.08 -4.02
CA ILE A 309 10.86 -1.83 -3.92
C ILE A 309 11.22 -3.27 -3.58
N MET A 310 11.01 -3.64 -2.33
CA MET A 310 11.26 -4.98 -1.82
C MET A 310 9.99 -5.82 -1.93
N PHE A 311 10.03 -6.99 -2.55
CA PHE A 311 8.83 -7.81 -2.80
C PHE A 311 9.08 -9.30 -2.74
N THR A 312 8.02 -10.08 -2.53
CA THR A 312 8.09 -11.54 -2.44
C THR A 312 7.91 -12.21 -3.80
N LEU A 313 8.82 -13.11 -4.16
CA LEU A 313 8.73 -13.91 -5.38
C LEU A 313 7.54 -14.87 -5.31
N LYS A 314 6.61 -14.78 -6.26
CA LYS A 314 5.41 -15.61 -6.34
C LYS A 314 5.64 -17.04 -6.80
N ARG A 315 6.73 -17.28 -7.53
CA ARG A 315 7.02 -18.58 -8.17
C ARG A 315 8.50 -18.82 -8.24
N ARG A 316 8.89 -20.08 -8.05
CA ARG A 316 10.27 -20.54 -8.22
C ARG A 316 10.81 -20.20 -9.61
N ILE A 317 12.00 -19.60 -9.68
CA ILE A 317 12.73 -19.35 -10.93
C ILE A 317 13.95 -20.28 -10.99
N ALA A 318 13.98 -21.19 -11.96
CA ALA A 318 15.07 -22.13 -12.17
C ALA A 318 16.40 -21.42 -12.51
N PRO A 319 17.56 -22.09 -12.33
CA PRO A 319 18.87 -21.53 -12.70
C PRO A 319 18.90 -21.03 -14.14
N GLU A 320 19.47 -19.84 -14.38
CA GLU A 320 19.62 -19.21 -15.70
C GLU A 320 18.30 -18.96 -16.46
N MET A 321 17.17 -18.96 -15.76
CA MET A 321 15.84 -18.67 -16.31
C MET A 321 15.31 -17.31 -15.83
N ALA A 322 14.26 -16.82 -16.48
CA ALA A 322 13.64 -15.54 -16.13
C ALA A 322 12.11 -15.59 -16.13
N ASP A 323 11.49 -14.80 -15.26
CA ASP A 323 10.05 -14.57 -15.17
C ASP A 323 9.74 -13.07 -15.41
N ASN A 324 8.97 -12.78 -16.46
CA ASN A 324 8.64 -11.43 -16.90
C ASN A 324 7.17 -11.04 -16.64
N ARG A 325 6.56 -11.63 -15.61
CA ARG A 325 5.15 -11.46 -15.26
C ARG A 325 4.92 -10.45 -14.14
N TYR A 326 5.96 -9.75 -13.68
CA TYR A 326 5.82 -8.70 -12.67
C TYR A 326 5.56 -7.37 -13.35
N PHE A 327 4.65 -6.58 -12.79
CA PHE A 327 4.29 -5.26 -13.29
C PHE A 327 4.22 -4.27 -12.15
N LEU A 328 4.93 -3.15 -12.30
CA LEU A 328 4.85 -2.00 -11.41
C LEU A 328 3.93 -0.95 -12.06
N TYR A 329 2.91 -0.51 -11.34
CA TYR A 329 1.95 0.51 -11.73
C TYR A 329 2.08 1.74 -10.81
N TRP A 330 1.76 2.93 -11.32
CA TRP A 330 1.72 4.17 -10.51
C TRP A 330 0.80 5.25 -11.11
N GLY A 331 0.65 6.33 -10.34
CA GLY A 331 -0.18 7.50 -10.60
C GLY A 331 -1.67 7.24 -10.46
N THR A 332 -2.05 6.38 -9.51
CA THR A 332 -3.42 6.27 -9.00
C THR A 332 -3.59 7.18 -7.79
N ILE A 333 -4.79 7.72 -7.61
CA ILE A 333 -5.16 8.51 -6.41
C ILE A 333 -5.91 7.69 -5.36
N ALA A 334 -6.15 6.40 -5.64
CA ALA A 334 -6.79 5.46 -4.74
C ALA A 334 -6.12 4.08 -4.89
N PRO A 335 -4.86 3.94 -4.45
CA PRO A 335 -4.15 2.66 -4.54
C PRO A 335 -4.82 1.60 -3.65
N PRO A 336 -4.85 0.33 -4.07
CA PRO A 336 -5.36 -0.76 -3.26
C PRO A 336 -4.43 -1.02 -2.07
N VAL A 337 -5.01 -1.50 -0.97
CA VAL A 337 -4.22 -1.94 0.19
C VAL A 337 -3.37 -3.14 -0.21
N HIS A 338 -2.08 -3.10 0.08
CA HIS A 338 -1.13 -4.18 -0.19
C HIS A 338 -0.58 -4.79 1.10
N ASP A 339 -0.18 -6.06 1.00
CA ASP A 339 0.51 -6.76 2.08
C ASP A 339 2.01 -6.42 2.09
N VAL A 340 2.61 -6.38 3.27
CA VAL A 340 4.05 -6.19 3.44
C VAL A 340 4.74 -7.56 3.49
N PRO A 341 5.94 -7.74 2.89
CA PRO A 341 6.70 -8.98 2.95
C PRO A 341 6.95 -9.45 4.39
N ASP A 342 6.84 -10.76 4.62
CA ASP A 342 7.10 -11.37 5.93
C ASP A 342 8.58 -11.23 6.31
N ALA A 343 8.87 -10.66 7.48
CA ALA A 343 10.26 -10.40 7.92
C ALA A 343 11.13 -11.67 8.11
N ALA A 344 10.50 -12.86 8.11
CA ALA A 344 11.16 -14.16 8.20
C ALA A 344 11.52 -14.76 6.82
N ALA A 345 11.14 -14.12 5.72
CA ALA A 345 11.44 -14.57 4.36
C ALA A 345 12.95 -14.48 4.09
N GLY A 346 13.49 -15.46 3.36
CA GLY A 346 14.90 -15.46 2.96
C GLY A 346 15.16 -14.38 1.91
N SER A 347 16.20 -13.56 2.11
CA SER A 347 16.72 -12.70 1.05
C SER A 347 17.42 -13.55 0.00
N ALA A 348 17.01 -13.41 -1.27
CA ALA A 348 17.66 -14.10 -2.37
C ALA A 348 18.96 -13.39 -2.78
N GLU A 349 19.91 -14.15 -3.34
CA GLU A 349 21.14 -13.63 -3.94
C GLU A 349 21.27 -14.12 -5.38
N GLY A 350 22.09 -13.44 -6.19
CA GLY A 350 22.39 -13.88 -7.56
C GLY A 350 21.22 -13.76 -8.54
N TYR A 351 20.41 -12.72 -8.39
CA TYR A 351 19.35 -12.37 -9.33
C TYR A 351 19.60 -10.97 -9.92
N ARG A 352 18.94 -10.69 -11.04
CA ARG A 352 18.85 -9.36 -11.65
C ARG A 352 17.41 -9.09 -12.03
N ILE A 353 16.98 -7.83 -11.93
CA ILE A 353 15.65 -7.40 -12.39
C ILE A 353 15.86 -6.38 -13.50
N ASP A 354 15.43 -6.74 -14.71
CA ASP A 354 15.50 -5.86 -15.87
C ASP A 354 14.13 -5.19 -16.08
N PRO A 355 14.05 -3.85 -15.97
CA PRO A 355 12.84 -3.11 -16.30
C PRO A 355 12.65 -3.05 -17.82
N GLY A 356 11.41 -3.23 -18.27
CA GLY A 356 10.99 -3.03 -19.65
C GLY A 356 10.83 -1.54 -20.01
N GLU A 357 10.18 -1.28 -21.14
CA GLU A 357 9.79 0.09 -21.49
C GLU A 357 8.67 0.58 -20.57
N ARG A 358 8.73 1.86 -20.21
CA ARG A 358 7.67 2.55 -19.50
C ARG A 358 6.53 2.84 -20.46
N HIS A 359 5.30 2.53 -20.04
CA HIS A 359 4.10 2.80 -20.83
C HIS A 359 3.10 3.64 -20.03
N SER A 360 2.33 4.47 -20.73
CA SER A 360 1.27 5.28 -20.14
C SER A 360 -0.10 4.87 -20.66
N SER A 361 -1.13 5.11 -19.86
CA SER A 361 -2.52 4.98 -20.30
C SER A 361 -2.78 5.87 -21.51
N LEU A 362 -3.68 5.43 -22.39
CA LEU A 362 -4.02 6.14 -23.61
C LEU A 362 -4.73 7.48 -23.32
N LEU A 363 -5.44 7.56 -22.19
CA LEU A 363 -6.15 8.75 -21.72
C LEU A 363 -5.73 9.08 -20.29
N VAL A 364 -5.06 10.22 -20.09
CA VAL A 364 -4.66 10.71 -18.77
C VAL A 364 -5.62 11.83 -18.35
N ALA A 365 -6.48 11.54 -17.39
CA ALA A 365 -7.47 12.49 -16.85
C ALA A 365 -7.00 13.15 -15.55
N THR A 366 -7.21 14.46 -15.42
CA THR A 366 -6.92 15.26 -14.22
C THR A 366 -8.06 16.25 -13.94
N LEU A 367 -8.30 16.53 -12.67
CA LEU A 367 -9.16 17.64 -12.23
C LEU A 367 -8.28 18.77 -11.67
N ASP A 368 -8.71 20.01 -11.87
CA ASP A 368 -8.08 21.20 -11.28
C ASP A 368 -8.38 21.37 -9.78
N ARG A 369 -9.42 20.70 -9.29
CA ARG A 369 -9.83 20.64 -7.88
C ARG A 369 -10.66 19.40 -7.59
N THR A 370 -10.79 19.05 -6.32
CA THR A 370 -11.56 17.88 -5.88
C THR A 370 -12.87 18.22 -5.18
N TRP A 371 -13.11 19.49 -4.84
CA TRP A 371 -14.31 19.91 -4.11
C TRP A 371 -15.16 20.89 -4.89
N GLN A 372 -16.46 20.65 -4.90
CA GLN A 372 -17.47 21.58 -5.37
C GLN A 372 -18.55 21.82 -4.32
N LEU A 373 -18.97 23.08 -4.21
CA LEU A 373 -19.95 23.51 -3.20
C LEU A 373 -21.33 23.77 -3.80
N VAL A 374 -22.35 23.28 -3.10
CA VAL A 374 -23.76 23.47 -3.44
C VAL A 374 -24.20 24.89 -3.08
N SER A 375 -23.97 25.30 -1.83
CA SER A 375 -24.25 26.66 -1.36
C SER A 375 -22.98 27.49 -1.20
N LEU A 376 -23.05 28.78 -1.49
CA LEU A 376 -21.95 29.73 -1.29
C LEU A 376 -22.44 30.98 -0.56
N PRO A 377 -21.68 31.51 0.41
CA PRO A 377 -22.00 32.78 1.04
C PRO A 377 -21.85 33.94 0.05
N ALA A 378 -22.55 35.04 0.33
CA ALA A 378 -22.52 36.22 -0.51
C ALA A 378 -21.09 36.76 -0.69
N GLY A 379 -20.72 37.08 -1.93
CA GLY A 379 -19.39 37.59 -2.28
C GLY A 379 -18.31 36.52 -2.48
N VAL A 380 -18.64 35.23 -2.35
CA VAL A 380 -17.77 34.12 -2.74
C VAL A 380 -18.14 33.63 -4.13
N GLN A 381 -17.15 33.57 -5.03
CA GLN A 381 -17.34 33.10 -6.40
C GLN A 381 -17.29 31.58 -6.44
N LYS A 382 -18.21 30.97 -7.20
CA LYS A 382 -18.16 29.56 -7.52
C LYS A 382 -16.99 29.28 -8.45
N LEU A 383 -16.16 28.33 -8.08
CA LEU A 383 -15.00 27.95 -8.88
C LEU A 383 -15.41 26.77 -9.78
N PRO A 384 -14.96 26.75 -11.05
CA PRO A 384 -15.28 25.67 -11.97
C PRO A 384 -14.59 24.37 -11.54
N LEU A 385 -15.22 23.24 -11.85
CA LEU A 385 -14.62 21.91 -11.73
C LEU A 385 -14.22 21.44 -13.13
N THR A 386 -12.96 21.60 -13.49
CA THR A 386 -12.47 21.39 -14.86
C THR A 386 -11.78 20.03 -14.98
N LEU A 387 -12.38 19.15 -15.78
CA LEU A 387 -11.73 17.90 -16.20
C LEU A 387 -10.87 18.17 -17.43
N THR A 388 -9.57 17.86 -17.32
CA THR A 388 -8.62 17.89 -18.43
C THR A 388 -8.19 16.48 -18.77
N VAL A 389 -8.18 16.14 -20.05
CA VAL A 389 -7.76 14.83 -20.55
C VAL A 389 -6.70 15.02 -21.62
N ARG A 390 -5.55 14.37 -21.42
CA ARG A 390 -4.49 14.27 -22.41
C ARG A 390 -4.53 12.90 -23.08
N VAL A 391 -4.60 12.88 -24.40
CA VAL A 391 -4.43 11.67 -25.21
C VAL A 391 -2.93 11.48 -25.43
N THR A 392 -2.38 10.33 -25.03
CA THR A 392 -0.92 10.10 -25.08
C THR A 392 -0.44 9.65 -26.45
N ASP A 393 -1.31 9.03 -27.25
CA ASP A 393 -1.04 8.69 -28.65
C ASP A 393 -1.77 9.67 -29.61
N PRO A 394 -1.04 10.54 -30.33
CA PRO A 394 -1.63 11.48 -31.28
C PRO A 394 -2.39 10.81 -32.44
N SER A 395 -2.11 9.55 -32.77
CA SER A 395 -2.86 8.84 -33.82
C SER A 395 -4.33 8.60 -33.44
N LEU A 396 -4.66 8.69 -32.16
CA LEU A 396 -6.02 8.55 -31.64
C LEU A 396 -6.83 9.86 -31.66
N VAL A 397 -6.20 10.99 -31.98
CA VAL A 397 -6.87 12.30 -31.94
C VAL A 397 -7.58 12.64 -33.24
N THR A 398 -7.31 11.90 -34.31
CA THR A 398 -7.99 12.04 -35.61
C THR A 398 -8.57 10.72 -36.07
N ASP A 399 -9.76 10.77 -36.66
CA ASP A 399 -10.38 9.60 -37.28
C ASP A 399 -9.76 9.27 -38.65
N ALA A 400 -10.20 8.19 -39.29
CA ALA A 400 -9.73 7.79 -40.61
C ALA A 400 -9.99 8.83 -41.73
N ALA A 401 -10.90 9.78 -41.50
CA ALA A 401 -11.18 10.91 -42.39
C ALA A 401 -10.37 12.17 -42.04
N GLY A 402 -9.54 12.11 -41.00
CA GLY A 402 -8.71 13.22 -40.49
C GLY A 402 -9.49 14.22 -39.62
N ALA A 403 -10.72 13.91 -39.22
CA ALA A 403 -11.51 14.75 -38.31
C ALA A 403 -11.08 14.52 -36.86
N VAL A 404 -11.08 15.59 -36.04
CA VAL A 404 -10.75 15.50 -34.61
C VAL A 404 -11.77 14.64 -33.89
N VAL A 405 -11.31 13.62 -33.18
CA VAL A 405 -12.20 12.71 -32.44
C VAL A 405 -12.79 13.44 -31.23
N THR A 406 -14.09 13.23 -30.98
CA THR A 406 -14.75 13.79 -29.79
C THR A 406 -14.56 12.84 -28.61
N LEU A 407 -13.93 13.33 -27.54
CA LEU A 407 -13.94 12.65 -26.24
C LEU A 407 -15.26 12.96 -25.51
N TRP A 408 -15.70 12.03 -24.69
CA TRP A 408 -16.86 12.17 -23.82
C TRP A 408 -16.44 12.02 -22.37
N TYR A 409 -17.02 12.80 -21.46
CA TYR A 409 -16.91 12.53 -20.03
C TYR A 409 -18.18 11.85 -19.52
N ARG A 410 -18.06 11.14 -18.39
CA ARG A 410 -19.17 10.63 -17.61
C ARG A 410 -18.84 10.73 -16.13
N VAL A 411 -19.78 11.19 -15.32
CA VAL A 411 -19.72 11.08 -13.87
C VAL A 411 -20.31 9.73 -13.49
N GLU A 412 -19.47 8.88 -12.91
CA GLU A 412 -19.79 7.49 -12.62
C GLU A 412 -20.96 7.37 -11.63
N GLY A 413 -21.84 6.39 -11.88
CA GLY A 413 -23.05 6.19 -11.08
C GLY A 413 -24.18 7.20 -11.33
N THR A 414 -24.04 8.10 -12.31
CA THR A 414 -25.05 9.11 -12.66
C THR A 414 -25.36 9.12 -14.16
N ASP A 415 -26.41 9.82 -14.57
CA ASP A 415 -26.73 10.07 -15.98
C ASP A 415 -25.92 11.25 -16.58
N LEU A 416 -25.04 11.87 -15.79
CA LEU A 416 -24.31 13.06 -16.20
C LEU A 416 -23.12 12.69 -17.10
N ALA A 417 -23.26 13.00 -18.39
CA ALA A 417 -22.25 12.78 -19.41
C ALA A 417 -22.34 13.84 -20.52
N GLY A 418 -21.25 14.06 -21.25
CA GLY A 418 -21.25 15.01 -22.34
C GLY A 418 -19.96 15.03 -23.15
N PRO A 419 -19.95 15.71 -24.30
CA PRO A 419 -18.74 15.85 -25.11
C PRO A 419 -17.74 16.80 -24.44
N MET A 420 -16.46 16.55 -24.65
CA MET A 420 -15.35 17.41 -24.24
C MET A 420 -14.88 18.30 -25.39
N ILE A 421 -14.29 19.44 -25.06
CA ILE A 421 -13.79 20.42 -26.03
C ILE A 421 -12.29 20.25 -26.22
N ALA A 422 -11.84 20.04 -27.46
CA ALA A 422 -10.41 20.05 -27.79
C ALA A 422 -9.83 21.46 -27.65
N THR A 423 -8.78 21.62 -26.84
CA THR A 423 -8.13 22.92 -26.55
C THR A 423 -6.68 23.00 -27.03
N GLY A 424 -6.13 21.91 -27.56
CA GLY A 424 -4.80 21.85 -28.17
C GLY A 424 -4.54 20.50 -28.83
N ASP A 425 -3.31 20.27 -29.26
CA ASP A 425 -2.89 18.99 -29.83
C ASP A 425 -2.97 17.91 -28.74
N SER A 426 -3.97 17.03 -28.85
CA SER A 426 -4.20 15.91 -27.91
C SER A 426 -4.68 16.30 -26.50
N VAL A 427 -5.21 17.50 -26.31
CA VAL A 427 -5.77 17.94 -25.01
C VAL A 427 -7.23 18.33 -25.14
N TYR A 428 -8.05 17.78 -24.23
CA TYR A 428 -9.48 18.01 -24.15
C TYR A 428 -9.85 18.50 -22.77
N THR A 429 -10.82 19.40 -22.69
CA THR A 429 -11.30 19.97 -21.42
C THR A 429 -12.82 20.04 -21.37
N VAL A 430 -13.38 19.96 -20.16
CA VAL A 430 -14.79 20.20 -19.92
C VAL A 430 -14.99 20.70 -18.48
N GLU A 431 -15.90 21.65 -18.30
CA GLU A 431 -16.40 21.98 -16.96
C GLU A 431 -17.47 20.96 -16.59
N VAL A 432 -17.20 20.18 -15.54
CA VAL A 432 -18.13 19.17 -15.03
C VAL A 432 -19.28 19.91 -14.33
N PRO A 433 -20.55 19.77 -14.76
CA PRO A 433 -21.67 20.51 -14.20
C PRO A 433 -22.12 19.87 -12.89
N ALA A 434 -21.27 19.94 -11.87
CA ALA A 434 -21.47 19.35 -10.55
C ALA A 434 -22.69 19.93 -9.79
N ASP A 435 -23.24 21.05 -10.26
CA ASP A 435 -24.48 21.66 -9.74
C ASP A 435 -25.72 20.81 -10.00
N ALA A 436 -25.64 19.89 -10.96
CA ALA A 436 -26.69 18.91 -11.24
C ALA A 436 -26.64 17.69 -10.31
N LEU A 437 -25.65 17.62 -9.40
CA LEU A 437 -25.42 16.49 -8.51
C LEU A 437 -25.87 16.81 -7.09
N GLU A 438 -26.39 15.81 -6.38
CA GLU A 438 -26.62 15.90 -4.95
C GLU A 438 -25.28 15.86 -4.18
N THR A 439 -25.29 16.24 -2.90
CA THR A 439 -24.07 16.14 -2.07
C THR A 439 -23.61 14.68 -1.96
N GLY A 440 -22.32 14.43 -2.14
CA GLY A 440 -21.74 13.09 -2.06
C GLY A 440 -20.36 13.00 -2.70
N SER A 441 -19.85 11.77 -2.75
CA SER A 441 -18.58 11.42 -3.37
C SER A 441 -18.84 10.84 -4.76
N TYR A 442 -18.15 11.38 -5.76
CA TYR A 442 -18.31 11.01 -7.16
C TYR A 442 -16.95 10.71 -7.77
N SER A 443 -16.97 10.13 -8.96
CA SER A 443 -15.80 10.07 -9.82
C SER A 443 -16.18 10.39 -11.25
N VAL A 444 -15.23 10.90 -12.02
CA VAL A 444 -15.42 11.25 -13.43
C VAL A 444 -14.37 10.55 -14.27
N SER A 445 -14.80 9.96 -15.38
CA SER A 445 -13.93 9.35 -16.39
C SER A 445 -14.20 9.96 -17.76
N ALA A 446 -13.20 9.89 -18.63
CA ALA A 446 -13.32 10.23 -20.02
C ALA A 446 -13.25 8.98 -20.89
N TYR A 447 -13.89 9.07 -22.05
CA TYR A 447 -14.14 7.99 -22.98
C TYR A 447 -13.83 8.45 -24.40
N LEU A 448 -13.08 7.60 -25.10
CA LEU A 448 -12.79 7.73 -26.52
C LEU A 448 -13.35 6.51 -27.24
N PHE A 449 -14.17 6.74 -28.27
CA PHE A 449 -14.69 5.68 -29.12
C PHE A 449 -13.86 5.61 -30.40
N ALA A 450 -13.02 4.57 -30.51
CA ALA A 450 -12.18 4.30 -31.69
C ALA A 450 -12.72 3.07 -32.44
N GLY A 451 -13.64 3.29 -33.37
CA GLY A 451 -14.38 2.20 -34.03
C GLY A 451 -15.34 1.50 -33.07
N GLU A 452 -15.25 0.16 -32.95
CA GLU A 452 -16.03 -0.62 -31.97
C GLU A 452 -15.39 -0.65 -30.57
N ARG A 453 -14.18 -0.10 -30.42
CA ARG A 453 -13.46 -0.10 -29.15
C ARG A 453 -13.73 1.18 -28.36
N GLN A 454 -14.04 0.99 -27.08
CA GLN A 454 -14.10 2.05 -26.10
C GLN A 454 -12.78 2.07 -25.31
N ILE A 455 -12.13 3.22 -25.25
CA ILE A 455 -10.97 3.49 -24.42
C ILE A 455 -11.43 4.43 -23.30
N GLN A 456 -11.13 4.07 -22.06
CA GLN A 456 -11.52 4.83 -20.88
C GLN A 456 -10.28 5.40 -20.19
N SER A 457 -10.39 6.58 -19.60
CA SER A 457 -9.37 7.14 -18.70
C SER A 457 -9.56 6.62 -17.28
N ARG A 458 -8.57 6.83 -16.42
CA ARG A 458 -8.78 6.70 -14.97
C ARG A 458 -10.02 7.47 -14.49
N SER A 459 -10.66 6.93 -13.47
CA SER A 459 -11.70 7.63 -12.71
C SER A 459 -11.04 8.59 -11.73
N VAL A 460 -11.38 9.88 -11.84
CA VAL A 460 -10.86 10.93 -10.95
C VAL A 460 -11.95 11.26 -9.92
N PRO A 461 -11.72 11.06 -8.61
CA PRO A 461 -12.71 11.34 -7.59
C PRO A 461 -12.86 12.85 -7.38
N PHE A 462 -14.06 13.25 -7.01
CA PHE A 462 -14.38 14.59 -6.53
C PHE A 462 -15.59 14.54 -5.61
N PHE A 463 -15.82 15.63 -4.89
CA PHE A 463 -16.81 15.76 -3.84
C PHE A 463 -17.74 16.91 -4.15
N VAL A 464 -19.03 16.69 -3.94
CA VAL A 464 -20.06 17.73 -3.94
C VAL A 464 -20.54 17.87 -2.49
N SER A 465 -20.40 19.05 -1.90
CA SER A 465 -20.61 19.26 -0.47
C SER A 465 -21.36 20.56 -0.19
N GLU A 466 -22.05 20.61 0.95
CA GLU A 466 -22.36 21.87 1.61
C GLU A 466 -21.11 22.44 2.29
N PRO A 467 -21.02 23.77 2.49
CA PRO A 467 -19.82 24.40 3.04
C PRO A 467 -19.68 24.21 4.55
N VAL A 468 -18.42 24.23 5.00
CA VAL A 468 -18.04 24.51 6.39
C VAL A 468 -17.64 25.98 6.49
N LEU A 469 -18.49 26.78 7.10
CA LEU A 469 -18.23 28.19 7.34
C LEU A 469 -17.40 28.34 8.61
N VAL A 470 -16.20 28.88 8.50
CA VAL A 470 -15.36 29.18 9.66
C VAL A 470 -15.36 30.68 9.89
N ALA A 471 -15.83 31.09 11.06
CA ALA A 471 -15.90 32.48 11.46
C ALA A 471 -14.92 32.74 12.61
N TRP A 472 -14.04 33.72 12.44
CA TRP A 472 -13.20 34.24 13.52
C TRP A 472 -13.78 35.56 14.00
N THR A 473 -14.03 35.66 15.30
CA THR A 473 -14.62 36.85 15.93
C THR A 473 -13.67 37.43 16.97
N MET A 474 -13.72 38.75 17.13
CA MET A 474 -12.91 39.47 18.11
C MET A 474 -13.77 40.34 19.00
N ASP A 475 -13.73 40.06 20.30
CA ASP A 475 -14.47 40.81 21.31
C ASP A 475 -13.56 41.90 21.87
N TRP A 476 -13.91 43.16 21.61
CA TRP A 476 -13.20 44.33 22.11
C TRP A 476 -13.84 44.76 23.42
N GLU A 477 -13.11 44.64 24.52
CA GLU A 477 -13.66 44.71 25.88
C GLU A 477 -13.97 46.15 26.34
N GLY A 478 -13.56 47.14 25.55
CA GLY A 478 -13.71 48.55 25.85
C GLY A 478 -12.49 49.14 26.57
N TRP A 479 -11.30 48.62 26.28
CA TRP A 479 -10.00 49.15 26.72
C TRP A 479 -9.13 49.54 25.50
N ASP A 480 -8.02 50.24 25.75
CA ASP A 480 -7.05 50.55 24.69
C ASP A 480 -6.23 49.30 24.30
N VAL A 481 -6.00 49.13 23.00
CA VAL A 481 -5.25 48.02 22.41
C VAL A 481 -4.02 48.58 21.72
N SER A 482 -2.83 48.21 22.19
CA SER A 482 -1.57 48.77 21.64
C SER A 482 -1.38 48.48 20.13
N ASP A 483 -0.70 49.37 19.42
CA ASP A 483 -0.43 49.21 17.98
C ASP A 483 0.36 47.95 17.64
N GLY A 484 1.17 47.44 18.59
CA GLY A 484 1.89 46.18 18.41
C GLY A 484 0.93 44.99 18.30
N ILE A 485 -0.15 45.00 19.09
CA ILE A 485 -1.20 43.99 19.03
C ILE A 485 -2.01 44.12 17.74
N LEU A 486 -2.40 45.35 17.36
CA LEU A 486 -3.12 45.58 16.11
C LEU A 486 -2.32 45.08 14.89
N ARG A 487 -0.99 45.27 14.89
CA ARG A 487 -0.11 44.68 13.86
C ARG A 487 -0.03 43.16 13.93
N SER A 488 -0.01 42.56 15.12
CA SER A 488 -0.04 41.10 15.28
C SER A 488 -1.31 40.50 14.67
N ILE A 489 -2.48 41.08 14.97
CA ILE A 489 -3.77 40.68 14.38
C ILE A 489 -3.73 40.76 12.86
N GLU A 490 -3.29 41.88 12.29
CA GLU A 490 -3.19 42.03 10.83
C GLU A 490 -2.20 41.03 10.21
N ASN A 491 -1.08 40.75 10.87
CA ASN A 491 -0.13 39.74 10.41
C ASN A 491 -0.76 38.34 10.41
N GLN A 492 -1.53 38.00 11.45
CA GLN A 492 -2.23 36.73 11.54
C GLN A 492 -3.28 36.57 10.44
N VAL A 493 -4.09 37.61 10.17
CA VAL A 493 -5.04 37.63 9.04
C VAL A 493 -4.32 37.33 7.71
N ASN A 494 -3.17 37.96 7.47
CA ASN A 494 -2.41 37.74 6.22
C ASN A 494 -1.82 36.33 6.12
N ARG A 495 -1.55 35.64 7.24
CA ARG A 495 -1.03 34.25 7.24
C ARG A 495 -2.10 33.23 6.85
N HIS A 496 -3.36 33.51 7.15
CA HIS A 496 -4.49 32.57 6.99
C HIS A 496 -5.49 33.06 5.92
N ASP A 497 -5.06 33.06 4.66
CA ASP A 497 -5.85 33.41 3.46
C ASP A 497 -6.68 34.71 3.57
N ASN A 498 -6.15 35.73 4.25
CA ASN A 498 -6.86 36.98 4.50
C ASN A 498 -8.24 36.78 5.16
N ILE A 499 -8.32 35.86 6.14
CA ILE A 499 -9.54 35.54 6.89
C ILE A 499 -10.28 36.80 7.34
N PRO A 500 -11.55 37.00 6.96
CA PRO A 500 -12.34 38.10 7.45
C PRO A 500 -12.74 37.89 8.92
N ILE A 501 -12.62 38.94 9.74
CA ILE A 501 -12.97 38.90 11.16
C ILE A 501 -14.29 39.64 11.39
N THR A 502 -15.14 39.12 12.27
CA THR A 502 -16.24 39.89 12.87
C THR A 502 -15.77 40.54 14.17
N HIS A 503 -15.55 41.84 14.17
CA HIS A 503 -15.20 42.61 15.36
C HIS A 503 -16.46 43.00 16.13
N PHE A 504 -16.67 42.40 17.29
CA PHE A 504 -17.62 42.89 18.28
C PHE A 504 -16.94 44.02 19.05
N PHE A 505 -17.20 45.25 18.61
CA PHE A 505 -16.54 46.47 19.08
C PHE A 505 -17.31 47.11 20.23
N SER A 506 -16.63 47.48 21.32
CA SER A 506 -17.27 48.12 22.47
C SER A 506 -17.27 49.64 22.33
N PRO A 507 -18.44 50.32 22.39
CA PRO A 507 -18.54 51.78 22.33
C PRO A 507 -18.00 52.47 23.59
N ARG A 508 -17.65 51.73 24.65
CA ARG A 508 -17.03 52.30 25.85
C ARG A 508 -15.74 53.07 25.56
N VAL A 509 -15.00 52.68 24.50
CA VAL A 509 -13.76 53.37 24.07
C VAL A 509 -13.97 54.85 23.71
N PHE A 510 -15.21 55.28 23.44
CA PHE A 510 -15.52 56.68 23.12
C PHE A 510 -15.68 57.56 24.36
N LEU A 511 -15.70 57.00 25.56
CA LEU A 511 -15.73 57.79 26.79
C LEU A 511 -14.34 58.38 27.07
N GLU A 512 -14.28 59.69 27.30
CA GLU A 512 -13.03 60.39 27.65
C GLU A 512 -12.39 59.85 28.94
N SER A 513 -13.18 59.23 29.83
CA SER A 513 -12.69 58.55 31.03
C SER A 513 -11.89 57.28 30.73
N VAL A 514 -12.03 56.72 29.54
CA VAL A 514 -11.42 55.45 29.11
C VAL A 514 -10.17 55.71 28.28
N MET A 515 -10.28 56.55 27.23
CA MET A 515 -9.13 56.96 26.43
C MET A 515 -9.35 58.33 25.74
N PRO A 516 -8.28 59.01 25.31
CA PRO A 516 -8.39 60.26 24.56
C PRO A 516 -9.16 60.08 23.22
N PRO A 517 -9.93 61.08 22.77
CA PRO A 517 -10.69 61.00 21.52
C PRO A 517 -9.84 60.65 20.30
N GLU A 518 -8.62 61.17 20.20
CA GLU A 518 -7.72 60.87 19.07
C GLU A 518 -7.33 59.38 19.04
N ARG A 519 -7.28 58.73 20.21
CA ARG A 519 -6.99 57.30 20.30
C ARG A 519 -8.18 56.47 19.86
N ALA A 520 -9.39 56.84 20.27
CA ALA A 520 -10.61 56.17 19.84
C ALA A 520 -10.82 56.30 18.31
N GLU A 521 -10.58 57.49 17.74
CA GLU A 521 -10.63 57.73 16.29
C GLU A 521 -9.61 56.88 15.53
N TYR A 522 -8.41 56.70 16.09
CA TYR A 522 -7.40 55.81 15.51
C TYR A 522 -7.89 54.35 15.45
N LEU A 523 -8.49 53.84 16.52
CA LEU A 523 -9.04 52.48 16.55
C LEU A 523 -10.17 52.30 15.52
N VAL A 524 -11.09 53.26 15.44
CA VAL A 524 -12.17 53.29 14.43
C VAL A 524 -11.59 53.25 13.01
N THR A 525 -10.59 54.10 12.74
CA THR A 525 -9.93 54.15 11.44
C THR A 525 -9.28 52.81 11.10
N LYS A 526 -8.68 52.15 12.10
CA LYS A 526 -8.01 50.86 11.92
C LYS A 526 -9.01 49.75 11.56
N VAL A 527 -10.08 49.57 12.33
CA VAL A 527 -11.09 48.54 12.05
C VAL A 527 -11.85 48.82 10.75
N SER A 528 -12.10 50.08 10.43
CA SER A 528 -12.72 50.48 9.15
C SER A 528 -11.83 50.19 7.95
N THR A 529 -10.51 50.39 8.10
CA THR A 529 -9.53 50.02 7.06
C THR A 529 -9.51 48.51 6.84
N TRP A 530 -9.57 47.71 7.91
CA TRP A 530 -9.67 46.26 7.80
C TRP A 530 -10.97 45.80 7.17
N ALA A 531 -12.10 46.46 7.48
CA ALA A 531 -13.37 46.20 6.82
C ALA A 531 -13.29 46.38 5.29
N GLN A 532 -12.62 47.43 4.83
CA GLN A 532 -12.44 47.68 3.39
C GLN A 532 -11.44 46.72 2.73
N LYS A 533 -10.32 46.45 3.40
CA LYS A 533 -9.20 45.67 2.84
C LYS A 533 -9.47 44.17 2.85
N TYR A 534 -10.02 43.67 3.95
CA TYR A 534 -10.16 42.24 4.24
C TYR A 534 -11.61 41.80 4.36
N ARG A 535 -12.58 42.70 4.15
CA ARG A 535 -14.02 42.42 4.32
C ARG A 535 -14.39 42.05 5.76
N HIS A 536 -13.66 42.60 6.74
CA HIS A 536 -14.06 42.47 8.14
C HIS A 536 -15.43 43.12 8.37
N GLU A 537 -16.08 42.67 9.42
CA GLU A 537 -17.37 43.15 9.89
C GLU A 537 -17.23 43.80 11.26
N ILE A 538 -18.06 44.80 11.59
CA ILE A 538 -18.02 45.53 12.85
C ILE A 538 -19.42 45.50 13.46
N GLN A 539 -19.53 44.99 14.68
CA GLN A 539 -20.77 44.73 15.40
C GLN A 539 -20.68 45.15 16.86
N LEU A 540 -21.80 45.12 17.59
CA LEU A 540 -21.87 45.69 18.93
C LEU A 540 -21.46 44.68 20.01
N HIS A 541 -20.51 45.08 20.86
CA HIS A 541 -20.18 44.37 22.10
C HIS A 541 -20.46 45.24 23.32
N LEU A 542 -21.08 44.69 24.36
CA LEU A 542 -21.35 45.45 25.59
C LEU A 542 -21.07 44.61 26.83
N HIS A 543 -20.10 45.08 27.63
CA HIS A 543 -20.01 44.79 29.06
C HIS A 543 -20.74 45.87 29.85
N MET A 544 -21.21 45.55 31.06
CA MET A 544 -22.01 46.49 31.86
C MET A 544 -21.16 47.41 32.75
N GLN A 545 -20.06 47.95 32.21
CA GLN A 545 -19.19 48.86 32.95
C GLN A 545 -19.97 50.10 33.42
N PHE A 546 -19.69 50.57 34.64
CA PHE A 546 -20.48 51.60 35.31
C PHE A 546 -20.48 52.93 34.56
N ASP A 547 -19.32 53.34 34.03
CA ASP A 547 -19.17 54.56 33.24
C ASP A 547 -20.06 54.55 31.98
N MET A 548 -20.09 53.42 31.28
CA MET A 548 -20.91 53.21 30.09
C MET A 548 -22.40 53.17 30.43
N VAL A 549 -22.78 52.47 31.50
CA VAL A 549 -24.18 52.37 31.94
C VAL A 549 -24.70 53.73 32.40
N GLU A 550 -23.89 54.52 33.12
CA GLU A 550 -24.21 55.91 33.49
C GLU A 550 -24.36 56.80 32.26
N ALA A 551 -23.46 56.68 31.27
CA ALA A 551 -23.52 57.42 30.03
C ALA A 551 -24.80 57.12 29.21
N ALA A 552 -25.32 55.90 29.31
CA ALA A 552 -26.61 55.52 28.75
C ALA A 552 -27.83 56.03 29.55
N GLY A 553 -27.60 56.75 30.65
CA GLY A 553 -28.66 57.27 31.53
C GLY A 553 -29.32 56.21 32.41
N VAL A 554 -28.62 55.09 32.65
CA VAL A 554 -29.08 53.99 33.51
C VAL A 554 -28.25 53.98 34.80
N THR A 555 -28.86 53.63 35.93
CA THR A 555 -28.13 53.49 37.20
C THR A 555 -27.35 52.18 37.21
N PRO A 556 -26.02 52.20 37.42
CA PRO A 556 -25.23 50.97 37.45
C PRO A 556 -25.67 50.00 38.55
N ARG A 557 -25.68 48.71 38.22
CA ARG A 557 -25.90 47.63 39.16
C ARG A 557 -24.57 47.04 39.57
N THR A 558 -24.45 46.69 40.84
CA THR A 558 -23.24 46.05 41.38
C THR A 558 -23.42 44.55 41.59
N GLU A 559 -24.62 44.01 41.39
CA GLU A 559 -24.97 42.59 41.56
C GLU A 559 -26.12 42.21 40.60
N PRO A 560 -26.25 40.91 40.22
CA PRO A 560 -25.27 39.86 40.48
C PRO A 560 -23.94 40.12 39.74
N ARG A 561 -22.86 39.48 40.16
CA ARG A 561 -21.59 39.51 39.45
C ARG A 561 -21.00 38.13 39.28
N TRP A 562 -20.39 37.87 38.12
CA TRP A 562 -19.90 36.54 37.77
C TRP A 562 -18.46 36.26 38.23
N GLY A 563 -17.82 37.17 38.96
CA GLY A 563 -16.76 36.79 39.91
C GLY A 563 -15.37 37.38 39.67
N TYR A 564 -15.15 38.24 38.68
CA TYR A 564 -13.88 38.98 38.57
C TYR A 564 -13.75 40.10 39.60
N LYS A 565 -14.87 40.55 40.18
CA LYS A 565 -14.97 41.64 41.17
C LYS A 565 -14.19 42.89 40.73
N SER A 566 -14.33 43.22 39.45
CA SER A 566 -13.59 44.30 38.76
C SER A 566 -13.68 45.66 39.46
N GLY A 567 -14.77 45.90 40.19
CA GLY A 567 -15.05 47.18 40.86
C GLY A 567 -15.58 48.26 39.92
N GLU A 568 -15.58 48.00 38.61
CA GLU A 568 -16.02 48.93 37.55
C GLU A 568 -17.21 48.41 36.74
N GLY A 569 -17.79 47.27 37.10
CA GLY A 569 -19.00 46.72 36.46
C GLY A 569 -18.74 45.76 35.31
N TYR A 570 -17.48 45.51 34.95
CA TYR A 570 -17.10 44.56 33.90
C TYR A 570 -17.74 43.18 34.04
N ASP A 571 -17.88 42.69 35.28
CA ASP A 571 -18.41 41.37 35.61
C ASP A 571 -19.88 41.32 36.02
N VAL A 572 -20.64 42.39 35.72
CA VAL A 572 -22.09 42.45 35.91
C VAL A 572 -22.79 41.97 34.64
N PRO A 573 -23.69 40.98 34.70
CA PRO A 573 -24.36 40.46 33.52
C PRO A 573 -25.37 41.42 32.95
N THR A 574 -25.50 41.40 31.62
CA THR A 574 -26.54 42.14 30.90
C THR A 574 -27.93 41.78 31.44
N THR A 575 -28.14 40.52 31.82
CA THR A 575 -29.39 40.02 32.43
C THR A 575 -29.70 40.60 33.82
N ALA A 576 -28.79 41.38 34.41
CA ALA A 576 -29.07 42.13 35.64
C ALA A 576 -30.00 43.33 35.42
N TYR A 577 -30.10 43.81 34.18
CA TYR A 577 -30.86 45.00 33.80
C TYR A 577 -32.24 44.65 33.25
N THR A 578 -33.21 45.50 33.51
CA THR A 578 -34.57 45.34 32.94
C THR A 578 -34.56 45.61 31.44
N ALA A 579 -35.59 45.15 30.72
CA ALA A 579 -35.71 45.38 29.29
C ALA A 579 -35.62 46.87 28.92
N GLU A 580 -36.29 47.77 29.66
CA GLU A 580 -36.24 49.21 29.40
C GLU A 580 -34.83 49.80 29.62
N GLU A 581 -34.14 49.37 30.69
CA GLU A 581 -32.77 49.79 30.97
C GLU A 581 -31.82 49.29 29.88
N PHE A 582 -31.93 48.02 29.50
CA PHE A 582 -31.10 47.43 28.46
C PHE A 582 -31.35 48.07 27.09
N THR A 583 -32.59 48.40 26.74
CA THR A 583 -32.91 49.18 25.53
C THR A 583 -32.13 50.50 25.49
N LYS A 584 -32.08 51.25 26.60
CA LYS A 584 -31.32 52.52 26.66
C LYS A 584 -29.82 52.30 26.45
N ILE A 585 -29.27 51.24 27.04
CA ILE A 585 -27.85 50.88 26.91
C ILE A 585 -27.51 50.51 25.46
N VAL A 586 -28.32 49.66 24.81
CA VAL A 586 -28.11 49.27 23.40
C VAL A 586 -28.22 50.47 22.48
N GLN A 587 -29.29 51.27 22.62
CA GLN A 587 -29.50 52.47 21.79
C GLN A 587 -28.39 53.51 21.99
N TRP A 588 -27.86 53.65 23.20
CA TRP A 588 -26.67 54.48 23.44
C TRP A 588 -25.47 53.95 22.66
N GLY A 589 -25.22 52.64 22.68
CA GLY A 589 -24.14 52.00 21.92
C GLY A 589 -24.27 52.19 20.41
N GLU A 590 -25.46 51.98 19.85
CA GLU A 590 -25.77 52.24 18.43
C GLU A 590 -25.52 53.70 18.07
N HIS A 591 -25.96 54.62 18.93
CA HIS A 591 -25.73 56.05 18.75
C HIS A 591 -24.23 56.38 18.71
N GLN A 592 -23.43 55.78 19.60
CA GLN A 592 -21.99 55.97 19.60
C GLN A 592 -21.32 55.43 18.34
N PHE A 593 -21.76 54.29 17.79
CA PHE A 593 -21.23 53.78 16.53
C PHE A 593 -21.44 54.80 15.40
N ILE A 594 -22.67 55.26 15.23
CA ILE A 594 -23.03 56.20 14.15
C ILE A 594 -22.32 57.55 14.34
N ALA A 595 -22.28 58.07 15.58
CA ALA A 595 -21.65 59.35 15.89
C ALA A 595 -20.14 59.34 15.62
N ASN A 596 -19.49 58.18 15.72
CA ASN A 596 -18.06 58.02 15.51
C ASN A 596 -17.70 57.40 14.14
N GLY A 597 -18.65 57.33 13.20
CA GLY A 597 -18.38 56.93 11.81
C GLY A 597 -18.32 55.42 11.56
N LEU A 598 -18.75 54.59 12.51
CA LEU A 598 -18.96 53.15 12.32
C LEU A 598 -20.35 52.88 11.70
N PRO A 599 -20.53 51.76 10.99
CA PRO A 599 -21.85 51.36 10.52
C PRO A 599 -22.80 51.09 11.69
N SER A 600 -24.11 51.23 11.47
CA SER A 600 -25.11 50.78 12.44
C SER A 600 -24.91 49.27 12.66
N PRO A 601 -24.72 48.81 13.91
CA PRO A 601 -24.54 47.39 14.17
C PRO A 601 -25.85 46.65 13.89
N VAL A 602 -25.72 45.43 13.37
CA VAL A 602 -26.83 44.49 13.12
C VAL A 602 -26.62 43.16 13.83
N GLY A 603 -25.42 42.94 14.37
CA GLY A 603 -25.04 41.82 15.20
C GLY A 603 -24.72 42.29 16.62
N TYR A 604 -24.95 41.41 17.60
CA TYR A 604 -24.66 41.66 19.00
C TYR A 604 -23.90 40.50 19.65
N ARG A 605 -23.08 40.82 20.65
CA ARG A 605 -22.56 39.84 21.62
C ARG A 605 -22.55 40.44 23.02
N ALA A 606 -23.17 39.73 23.96
CA ALA A 606 -23.18 40.11 25.36
C ALA A 606 -21.82 39.89 26.02
N GLY A 607 -21.40 40.86 26.84
CA GLY A 607 -20.25 40.69 27.72
C GLY A 607 -20.42 39.50 28.66
N GLY A 608 -19.36 38.69 28.77
CA GLY A 608 -19.40 37.42 29.50
C GLY A 608 -20.43 36.40 28.98
N TRP A 609 -20.95 36.61 27.76
CA TRP A 609 -21.98 35.79 27.11
C TRP A 609 -23.31 35.72 27.90
N PHE A 610 -23.62 36.71 28.74
CA PHE A 610 -24.88 36.73 29.49
C PHE A 610 -26.02 37.38 28.69
N ALA A 611 -26.58 36.61 27.75
CA ALA A 611 -27.83 36.94 27.06
C ALA A 611 -28.87 35.86 27.33
N ASP A 612 -30.06 36.26 27.76
CA ASP A 612 -31.21 35.38 27.94
C ASP A 612 -32.36 35.77 27.00
N GLU A 613 -33.48 35.06 27.08
CA GLU A 613 -34.65 35.33 26.25
C GLU A 613 -35.16 36.79 26.34
N SER A 614 -35.01 37.44 27.50
CA SER A 614 -35.40 38.84 27.68
C SER A 614 -34.42 39.78 26.96
N THR A 615 -33.12 39.54 27.11
CA THR A 615 -32.07 40.28 26.39
C THR A 615 -32.26 40.15 24.88
N LEU A 616 -32.44 38.92 24.39
CA LEU A 616 -32.61 38.64 22.97
C LEU A 616 -33.89 39.27 22.41
N SER A 617 -34.99 39.27 23.17
CA SER A 617 -36.24 39.93 22.75
C SER A 617 -36.07 41.45 22.59
N VAL A 618 -35.25 42.09 23.42
CA VAL A 618 -34.93 43.52 23.25
C VAL A 618 -34.15 43.74 21.95
N LEU A 619 -33.12 42.93 21.69
CA LEU A 619 -32.33 43.02 20.45
C LEU A 619 -33.20 42.82 19.20
N ASP A 620 -34.10 41.83 19.22
CA ASP A 620 -35.08 41.59 18.15
C ASP A 620 -35.93 42.83 17.87
N SER A 621 -36.45 43.44 18.94
CA SER A 621 -37.31 44.62 18.86
C SER A 621 -36.59 45.88 18.35
N LEU A 622 -35.26 45.93 18.51
CA LEU A 622 -34.40 46.99 18.01
C LEU A 622 -33.91 46.74 16.57
N GLY A 623 -34.20 45.56 16.00
CA GLY A 623 -33.87 45.23 14.61
C GLY A 623 -32.50 44.61 14.42
N PHE A 624 -31.87 44.09 15.48
CA PHE A 624 -30.68 43.24 15.33
C PHE A 624 -31.04 41.97 14.57
N LEU A 625 -30.16 41.57 13.66
CA LEU A 625 -30.34 40.43 12.77
C LEU A 625 -29.80 39.14 13.37
N TYR A 626 -28.74 39.25 14.20
CA TYR A 626 -28.17 38.09 14.86
C TYR A 626 -27.55 38.40 16.23
N ASP A 627 -27.54 37.41 17.10
CA ASP A 627 -26.72 37.33 18.31
C ASP A 627 -25.65 36.25 18.13
N SER A 628 -24.54 36.41 18.84
CA SER A 628 -23.52 35.38 18.95
C SER A 628 -23.05 35.27 20.40
N SER A 629 -23.98 35.23 21.34
CA SER A 629 -23.68 35.03 22.76
C SER A 629 -23.77 33.56 23.16
N GLY A 630 -24.48 32.73 22.39
CA GLY A 630 -24.70 31.33 22.67
C GLY A 630 -23.40 30.52 22.75
N ARG A 631 -23.29 29.73 23.81
CA ARG A 631 -22.15 28.85 24.07
C ARG A 631 -22.54 27.69 24.97
N GLU A 632 -21.59 26.81 25.25
CA GLU A 632 -21.79 25.76 26.23
C GLU A 632 -21.95 26.29 27.66
N GLN A 633 -22.58 25.47 28.51
CA GLN A 633 -22.83 25.84 29.89
C GLN A 633 -21.52 25.97 30.67
N LYS A 634 -21.36 27.11 31.34
CA LYS A 634 -20.19 27.41 32.15
C LYS A 634 -20.59 28.13 33.44
N MET A 635 -19.94 27.76 34.53
CA MET A 635 -19.99 28.54 35.76
C MET A 635 -18.83 29.54 35.77
N TRP A 636 -19.17 30.82 35.69
CA TRP A 636 -18.23 31.92 35.68
C TRP A 636 -17.85 32.31 37.10
N GLY A 637 -16.54 32.41 37.36
CA GLY A 637 -15.95 32.84 38.64
C GLY A 637 -16.51 32.15 39.89
N GLY A 638 -17.02 30.93 39.74
CA GLY A 638 -17.70 30.16 40.79
C GLY A 638 -18.99 30.79 41.34
N SER A 639 -19.54 31.83 40.68
CA SER A 639 -20.57 32.70 41.26
C SER A 639 -21.82 32.86 40.39
N ALA A 640 -21.71 32.77 39.07
CA ALA A 640 -22.84 32.86 38.15
C ALA A 640 -22.79 31.76 37.08
N THR A 641 -23.94 31.19 36.75
CA THR A 641 -24.04 30.20 35.67
C THR A 641 -24.51 30.91 34.40
N SER A 642 -23.83 30.63 33.29
CA SER A 642 -24.24 31.09 31.96
C SER A 642 -25.70 30.70 31.68
N PRO A 643 -26.51 31.57 31.08
CA PRO A 643 -27.87 31.22 30.63
C PRO A 643 -27.87 30.21 29.47
N TRP A 644 -26.70 30.00 28.84
CA TRP A 644 -26.54 29.11 27.70
C TRP A 644 -26.13 27.69 28.06
N ASN A 645 -26.53 26.73 27.21
CA ASN A 645 -26.24 25.30 27.31
C ASN A 645 -26.19 24.65 25.91
N LEU A 646 -25.37 25.20 25.01
CA LEU A 646 -25.21 24.70 23.64
C LEU A 646 -24.05 23.71 23.53
N GLY A 647 -24.06 22.87 22.48
CA GLY A 647 -23.00 21.90 22.20
C GLY A 647 -21.97 22.43 21.20
N SER A 648 -20.82 21.74 21.09
CA SER A 648 -19.77 22.03 20.10
C SER A 648 -20.21 21.82 18.64
N THR A 649 -21.36 21.19 18.41
CA THR A 649 -21.93 20.96 17.08
C THR A 649 -23.25 21.69 16.85
N THR A 650 -23.70 22.52 17.80
CA THR A 650 -24.90 23.35 17.62
C THR A 650 -24.68 24.31 16.46
N GLN A 651 -25.63 24.32 15.52
CA GLN A 651 -25.62 25.16 14.31
C GLN A 651 -26.57 26.36 14.50
N PRO A 652 -26.44 27.44 13.70
CA PRO A 652 -27.31 28.59 13.82
C PRO A 652 -28.81 28.26 13.77
N TYR A 653 -29.58 28.96 14.59
CA TYR A 653 -31.02 28.76 14.75
C TYR A 653 -31.70 30.02 15.25
N HIS A 654 -33.02 30.13 15.07
CA HIS A 654 -33.82 31.18 15.67
C HIS A 654 -34.25 30.76 17.08
N PRO A 655 -33.80 31.44 18.16
CA PRO A 655 -34.13 31.08 19.55
C PRO A 655 -35.63 31.21 19.84
N SER A 656 -36.14 30.40 20.76
CA SER A 656 -37.51 30.56 21.24
C SER A 656 -37.64 31.74 22.19
N THR A 657 -38.78 32.43 22.15
CA THR A 657 -39.14 33.49 23.12
C THR A 657 -39.24 33.00 24.57
N ALA A 658 -39.20 31.69 24.81
CA ALA A 658 -39.35 31.07 26.13
C ALA A 658 -38.11 30.26 26.58
N ASP A 659 -37.16 30.03 25.69
CA ASP A 659 -35.92 29.29 25.96
C ASP A 659 -34.92 29.61 24.85
N GLN A 660 -33.90 30.38 25.20
CA GLN A 660 -32.85 30.80 24.27
C GLN A 660 -32.06 29.62 23.71
N ASN A 661 -32.01 28.47 24.40
CA ASN A 661 -31.14 27.34 24.03
C ASN A 661 -31.69 26.43 22.93
N LYS A 662 -32.89 26.71 22.43
CA LYS A 662 -33.54 25.91 21.40
C LYS A 662 -34.48 26.76 20.55
N SER A 663 -34.76 26.28 19.34
CA SER A 663 -35.86 26.84 18.54
C SER A 663 -37.22 26.35 19.05
N GLY A 664 -38.29 27.04 18.66
CA GLY A 664 -39.66 26.68 19.06
C GLY A 664 -40.74 27.36 18.22
N PRO A 665 -42.03 27.05 18.44
CA PRO A 665 -43.15 27.59 17.65
C PRO A 665 -43.27 29.11 17.67
N SER A 666 -42.83 29.73 18.78
CA SER A 666 -42.64 31.18 18.92
C SER A 666 -41.15 31.45 18.96
N ALA A 667 -40.54 31.65 17.79
CA ALA A 667 -39.13 31.99 17.65
C ALA A 667 -38.95 33.50 17.44
N LEU A 668 -37.83 34.02 17.91
CA LEU A 668 -37.38 35.39 17.65
C LEU A 668 -36.98 35.55 16.18
N GLY A 669 -37.09 36.78 15.66
CA GLY A 669 -36.67 37.11 14.29
C GLY A 669 -35.14 37.09 14.11
N LEU A 670 -34.39 37.37 15.18
CA LEU A 670 -32.93 37.28 15.19
C LEU A 670 -32.42 35.84 15.12
N LEU A 671 -31.28 35.65 14.46
CA LEU A 671 -30.56 34.39 14.40
C LEU A 671 -29.53 34.30 15.53
N GLU A 672 -29.51 33.20 16.29
CA GLU A 672 -28.39 32.88 17.16
C GLU A 672 -27.31 32.13 16.38
N ILE A 673 -26.08 32.66 16.38
CA ILE A 673 -24.90 32.02 15.78
C ILE A 673 -23.94 31.58 16.89
N PRO A 674 -23.95 30.28 17.27
CA PRO A 674 -23.23 29.80 18.44
C PRO A 674 -21.71 29.91 18.34
N ASN A 675 -21.07 30.12 19.49
CA ASN A 675 -19.62 30.06 19.68
C ASN A 675 -19.13 28.62 19.90
N ASN A 676 -19.50 27.74 18.98
CA ASN A 676 -19.28 26.31 19.09
C ASN A 676 -17.81 25.87 18.90
N GLY A 677 -16.99 26.71 18.26
CA GLY A 677 -15.54 26.56 18.09
C GLY A 677 -14.71 26.94 19.33
N ALA A 678 -15.36 27.55 20.33
CA ALA A 678 -14.79 28.00 21.60
C ALA A 678 -13.93 29.28 21.57
N ASP A 679 -13.61 29.77 22.78
CA ASP A 679 -12.83 30.97 23.01
C ASP A 679 -11.35 30.66 23.23
N ALA A 680 -10.46 31.33 22.49
CA ALA A 680 -9.02 31.13 22.55
C ALA A 680 -8.43 31.47 23.92
N TYR A 681 -9.10 32.28 24.72
CA TYR A 681 -8.68 32.58 26.09
C TYR A 681 -8.78 31.34 27.00
N GLY A 682 -9.93 30.66 26.99
CA GLY A 682 -10.27 29.55 27.87
C GLY A 682 -9.88 28.15 27.37
N TYR A 683 -9.59 27.99 26.08
CA TYR A 683 -9.29 26.70 25.46
C TYR A 683 -7.85 26.61 24.93
N SER A 684 -7.32 25.39 24.74
CA SER A 684 -6.09 25.18 23.96
C SER A 684 -6.38 25.11 22.46
N GLY A 685 -5.35 25.29 21.61
CA GLY A 685 -5.50 25.12 20.17
C GLY A 685 -5.96 23.70 19.80
N GLU A 686 -5.37 22.67 20.41
CA GLU A 686 -5.82 21.27 20.29
C GLU A 686 -7.34 21.09 20.55
N GLN A 687 -7.88 21.67 21.62
CA GLN A 687 -9.32 21.59 21.91
C GLN A 687 -10.18 22.33 20.88
N MET A 688 -9.64 23.40 20.27
CA MET A 688 -10.32 24.13 19.20
C MET A 688 -10.31 23.32 17.90
N VAL A 689 -9.21 22.61 17.61
CA VAL A 689 -9.11 21.64 16.50
C VAL A 689 -10.11 20.49 16.70
N GLU A 690 -10.22 19.94 17.91
CA GLU A 690 -11.24 18.91 18.22
C GLU A 690 -12.67 19.41 17.91
N ARG A 691 -12.98 20.68 18.19
CA ARG A 691 -14.29 21.28 17.91
C ARG A 691 -14.52 21.52 16.42
N PHE A 692 -13.49 21.91 15.68
CA PHE A 692 -13.57 21.96 14.22
C PHE A 692 -13.86 20.56 13.65
N ASN A 693 -13.10 19.55 14.07
CA ASN A 693 -13.24 18.17 13.61
C ASN A 693 -14.60 17.55 14.00
N ALA A 694 -15.20 17.98 15.11
CA ALA A 694 -16.56 17.58 15.49
C ALA A 694 -17.63 18.07 14.49
N ASN A 695 -17.34 19.10 13.69
CA ASN A 695 -18.23 19.65 12.67
C ASN A 695 -17.87 19.20 11.24
N PHE A 696 -16.62 18.77 11.00
CA PHE A 696 -16.15 18.30 9.70
C PHE A 696 -15.11 17.18 9.85
N SER A 697 -15.40 16.00 9.30
CA SER A 697 -14.55 14.80 9.41
C SER A 697 -13.77 14.47 8.14
N GLY A 698 -13.70 15.39 7.17
CA GLY A 698 -13.12 15.15 5.84
C GLY A 698 -14.10 14.63 4.77
N GLU A 699 -15.33 14.28 5.16
CA GLU A 699 -16.35 13.74 4.26
C GLU A 699 -17.30 14.83 3.72
N PRO A 700 -17.90 14.66 2.52
CA PRO A 700 -18.88 15.60 1.98
C PRO A 700 -20.08 15.79 2.91
N LEU A 701 -20.45 17.06 3.12
CA LEU A 701 -21.55 17.43 3.99
C LEU A 701 -22.87 17.51 3.21
N THR A 702 -23.93 16.96 3.80
CA THR A 702 -25.31 17.08 3.31
C THR A 702 -26.00 18.36 3.77
N GLY A 703 -25.40 19.11 4.71
CA GLY A 703 -25.94 20.34 5.26
C GLY A 703 -24.82 21.30 5.67
N LYS A 704 -25.10 22.60 5.55
CA LYS A 704 -24.19 23.68 5.94
C LYS A 704 -23.75 23.53 7.40
N LYS A 705 -22.48 23.82 7.67
CA LYS A 705 -21.91 23.86 9.02
C LYS A 705 -21.27 25.22 9.28
N VAL A 706 -21.30 25.67 10.53
CA VAL A 706 -20.61 26.87 11.02
C VAL A 706 -19.77 26.49 12.21
N VAL A 707 -18.52 26.96 12.24
CA VAL A 707 -17.65 26.91 13.40
C VAL A 707 -17.20 28.33 13.73
N THR A 708 -17.57 28.82 14.91
CA THR A 708 -17.26 30.18 15.35
C THR A 708 -16.20 30.16 16.46
N PHE A 709 -15.04 30.74 16.18
CA PHE A 709 -13.94 30.92 17.11
C PHE A 709 -13.89 32.35 17.64
N ILE A 710 -13.53 32.51 18.91
CA ILE A 710 -13.45 33.83 19.56
C ILE A 710 -12.01 34.12 19.99
N SER A 711 -11.57 35.36 19.79
CA SER A 711 -10.37 35.93 20.40
C SER A 711 -10.64 37.31 20.94
N HIS A 712 -9.65 37.88 21.61
CA HIS A 712 -9.75 39.24 22.16
C HIS A 712 -8.46 39.99 21.86
N PRO A 713 -8.52 41.21 21.32
CA PRO A 713 -7.33 42.00 21.09
C PRO A 713 -6.48 42.14 22.37
N GLU A 714 -7.11 42.32 23.51
CA GLU A 714 -6.45 42.50 24.81
C GLU A 714 -5.69 41.25 25.28
N TRP A 715 -6.06 40.07 24.78
CA TRP A 715 -5.39 38.79 25.08
C TRP A 715 -4.66 38.19 23.89
N GLN A 716 -4.48 38.94 22.80
CA GLN A 716 -3.89 38.46 21.55
C GLN A 716 -2.54 37.75 21.72
N ARG A 717 -1.69 38.14 22.68
CA ARG A 717 -0.42 37.43 22.92
C ARG A 717 -0.59 35.97 23.34
N THR A 718 -1.71 35.66 23.98
CA THR A 718 -2.08 34.32 24.41
C THR A 718 -2.95 33.63 23.37
N ASP A 719 -3.83 34.37 22.70
CA ASP A 719 -4.77 33.85 21.71
C ASP A 719 -4.08 33.50 20.38
N GLU A 720 -3.13 34.34 19.92
CA GLU A 720 -2.44 34.20 18.61
C GLU A 720 -1.92 32.78 18.35
N PRO A 721 -1.07 32.15 19.20
CA PRO A 721 -0.53 30.82 18.90
C PRO A 721 -1.61 29.72 18.85
N LYS A 722 -2.70 29.86 19.60
CA LYS A 722 -3.80 28.88 19.62
C LYS A 722 -4.68 29.02 18.38
N MET A 723 -4.92 30.27 17.97
CA MET A 723 -5.60 30.58 16.72
C MET A 723 -4.78 30.14 15.51
N ASP A 724 -3.46 30.38 15.50
CA ASP A 724 -2.56 29.90 14.43
C ASP A 724 -2.62 28.37 14.31
N GLU A 725 -2.69 27.64 15.44
CA GLU A 725 -2.81 26.18 15.46
C GLU A 725 -4.11 25.70 14.78
N VAL A 726 -5.28 26.21 15.20
CA VAL A 726 -6.55 25.79 14.62
C VAL A 726 -6.75 26.30 13.19
N LEU A 727 -6.31 27.53 12.87
CA LEU A 727 -6.44 28.08 11.53
C LEU A 727 -5.50 27.39 10.54
N GLY A 728 -4.34 26.92 10.99
CA GLY A 728 -3.46 26.08 10.18
C GLY A 728 -4.15 24.78 9.73
N ILE A 729 -4.94 24.16 10.60
CA ILE A 729 -5.75 22.98 10.24
C ILE A 729 -6.90 23.35 9.29
N THR A 730 -7.57 24.48 9.50
CA THR A 730 -8.66 24.88 8.59
C THR A 730 -8.15 25.30 7.21
N ASP A 731 -6.94 25.83 7.11
CA ASP A 731 -6.28 26.21 5.86
C ASP A 731 -6.12 25.01 4.91
N GLU A 732 -5.84 23.82 5.45
CA GLU A 732 -5.69 22.56 4.69
C GLU A 732 -6.99 22.10 4.00
N HIS A 733 -8.11 22.76 4.29
CA HIS A 733 -9.44 22.42 3.78
C HIS A 733 -10.11 23.59 3.03
N LEU A 734 -9.35 24.62 2.64
CA LEU A 734 -9.92 25.80 1.98
C LEU A 734 -10.47 25.49 0.58
N TYR A 735 -11.68 25.98 0.32
CA TYR A 735 -12.31 25.91 -1.00
C TYR A 735 -11.61 26.80 -2.03
N SER A 736 -11.07 27.95 -1.59
CA SER A 736 -10.26 28.84 -2.43
C SER A 736 -9.01 28.12 -2.98
N ALA A 737 -8.40 27.28 -2.16
CA ALA A 737 -7.25 26.43 -2.52
C ALA A 737 -7.64 25.11 -3.23
N GLY A 738 -8.94 24.79 -3.33
CA GLY A 738 -9.42 23.53 -3.92
C GLY A 738 -9.18 22.30 -3.05
N GLN A 739 -8.86 22.48 -1.76
CA GLN A 739 -8.44 21.43 -0.83
C GLN A 739 -9.59 20.89 0.04
N GLY A 740 -10.69 21.63 0.18
CA GLY A 740 -11.83 21.21 0.98
C GLY A 740 -13.06 22.12 0.87
N PRO A 741 -14.09 21.89 1.71
CA PRO A 741 -15.32 22.68 1.72
C PRO A 741 -15.28 23.89 2.66
N VAL A 742 -14.12 24.23 3.25
CA VAL A 742 -14.02 25.34 4.21
C VAL A 742 -14.03 26.69 3.50
N ILE A 743 -14.83 27.61 4.03
CA ILE A 743 -14.85 29.01 3.63
C ILE A 743 -14.74 29.89 4.87
N TYR A 744 -13.77 30.81 4.87
CA TYR A 744 -13.72 31.86 5.88
C TYR A 744 -14.75 32.95 5.63
N VAL A 745 -15.51 33.30 6.66
CA VAL A 745 -16.64 34.23 6.58
C VAL A 745 -16.77 35.12 7.81
N THR A 746 -17.49 36.23 7.66
CA THR A 746 -18.02 36.98 8.81
C THR A 746 -19.37 36.42 9.27
N LEU A 747 -19.82 36.79 10.47
CA LEU A 747 -21.11 36.33 10.99
C LEU A 747 -22.31 36.90 10.20
N GLY A 748 -22.19 38.10 9.63
CA GLY A 748 -23.19 38.65 8.72
C GLY A 748 -23.32 37.83 7.43
N GLN A 749 -22.24 37.25 6.93
CA GLN A 749 -22.29 36.32 5.79
C GLN A 749 -22.94 34.98 6.20
N VAL A 750 -22.69 34.50 7.42
CA VAL A 750 -23.40 33.35 7.99
C VAL A 750 -24.90 33.64 8.03
N TYR A 751 -25.32 34.75 8.64
CA TYR A 751 -26.73 35.17 8.68
C TYR A 751 -27.36 35.25 7.28
N ALA A 752 -26.67 35.88 6.33
CA ALA A 752 -27.18 36.05 4.97
C ALA A 752 -27.41 34.72 4.23
N LEU A 753 -26.63 33.68 4.55
CA LEU A 753 -26.78 32.34 3.99
C LEU A 753 -27.81 31.48 4.74
N TRP A 754 -28.04 31.77 6.03
CA TRP A 754 -28.91 30.96 6.91
C TRP A 754 -30.38 31.38 6.89
N LYS A 755 -30.66 32.66 6.61
CA LYS A 755 -32.02 33.17 6.41
C LYS A 755 -32.65 32.60 5.15
#